data_AF-A0A968PQ89-F1
#
_entry.id   AF-A0A968PQ89-F1
#
_cell.length_a   1.000
_cell.length_b   1.000
_cell.length_c   1.000
_cell.angle_alpha   90.00
_cell.angle_beta   90.00
_cell.angle_gamma   90.00
#
_symmetry.space_group_name_H-M   'P 1'
#
loop_
_entity.id
_entity.type
_entity.pdbx_description
1 polymer ?
#
loop_
_entity_poly.entity_id
_entity_poly.type
_entity_poly.pdbx_seq_one_letter_code
_entity_poly.pdbx_strand_id
1 'polypeptide(L)'
;MASKTITFRLPAEVIEVIESQARATGRNRTAIVIEALAQTYGLHPPSPAPVTTEILQQQLDDLQEQVTTLSQQLAEANQKSVSNGNTADLVQILEQAIRSFQTFSIQPSEDLAAGNWLAQTARTATEALSDDSSWGKQLVDEQLQLIAQLKQQAKALDQILAASPGLTCVQDRMGRCTYINPAGSRMLGYEQGYFLGRTFHELTLSDEMMDLLVKKSETIFTGGRPISGELATSTPSGTKSYEYALNPIHGVNGTIDAVICTAREITERKQAEIALRESEEKYRNLFELANDSIFIIDVSSGSILNANRNAARRLGYTRRELLQLMFTNIETPEATASREDKIVPELQRTGNVIFEHILRHKNGSELPVEISCRLIEYGDRLVFQSFARDITERKQLETALEERVKQRTAELSQVNELLQQEIEEHKRTAAARDEGEQQFSNLVETMSDGFLIADHNNIYTYANDRICQMLGYERDEIVGHESFSLVCETDHDLLQEQIARRTKGERSTYEIAFRHKAGHPVYTIFSATPMLSPEGQHQGSFGVITDITERKQAEEQLRISEEGLRMLIQNLQIGVLIQGSQTEILFCNPAAMQLLGLDKEQLLGKTSLDDSWQVVSADGSPFPKEALPVPRAIATRQPVRNVVVSVYRPSHDDWVQLLVNADPRIETDGSIRQVFCTITDVNHKETES
;
A
#
# COMPACT_ATOMS: atom_id res chain seq x y z
N MET A 1 8.90 -89.53 49.74
CA MET A 1 10.10 -90.05 49.03
C MET A 1 11.17 -90.31 50.07
N ALA A 2 11.81 -91.49 50.07
CA ALA A 2 12.76 -91.89 51.11
C ALA A 2 13.94 -90.91 51.19
N SER A 3 14.17 -90.28 52.36
CA SER A 3 15.36 -89.45 52.57
C SER A 3 16.58 -90.35 52.77
N LYS A 4 17.52 -90.30 51.82
CA LYS A 4 18.86 -90.87 52.03
C LYS A 4 19.70 -89.84 52.76
N THR A 5 20.03 -90.12 54.02
CA THR A 5 21.01 -89.33 54.76
C THR A 5 22.40 -89.75 54.29
N ILE A 6 23.15 -88.85 53.67
CA ILE A 6 24.56 -89.07 53.32
C ILE A 6 25.41 -88.25 54.27
N THR A 7 26.37 -88.90 54.93
CA THR A 7 27.31 -88.24 55.84
C THR A 7 28.65 -88.12 55.14
N PHE A 8 29.20 -86.90 55.05
CA PHE A 8 30.50 -86.64 54.44
C PHE A 8 31.43 -86.03 55.51
N ARG A 9 32.72 -86.38 55.46
CA ARG A 9 33.76 -85.69 56.24
C ARG A 9 34.37 -84.60 55.38
N LEU A 10 34.41 -83.37 55.88
CA LEU A 10 35.05 -82.25 55.20
C LEU A 10 36.59 -82.40 55.27
N PRO A 11 37.33 -82.02 54.22
CA PRO A 11 38.79 -81.91 54.27
C PRO A 11 39.24 -80.90 55.33
N ALA A 12 40.40 -81.13 55.95
CA ALA A 12 40.91 -80.28 57.04
C ALA A 12 41.07 -78.80 56.64
N GLU A 13 41.48 -78.55 55.40
CA GLU A 13 41.63 -77.20 54.82
C GLU A 13 40.31 -76.43 54.79
N VAL A 14 39.20 -77.11 54.48
CA VAL A 14 37.86 -76.50 54.44
C VAL A 14 37.35 -76.19 55.84
N ILE A 15 37.65 -77.06 56.82
CA ILE A 15 37.32 -76.82 58.22
C ILE A 15 38.08 -75.58 58.72
N GLU A 16 39.36 -75.44 58.38
CA GLU A 16 40.18 -74.30 58.78
C GLU A 16 39.65 -72.97 58.21
N VAL A 17 39.17 -72.97 56.95
CA VAL A 17 38.50 -71.83 56.34
C VAL A 17 37.18 -71.49 57.05
N ILE A 18 36.35 -72.47 57.38
CA ILE A 18 35.09 -72.27 58.12
C ILE A 18 35.38 -71.71 59.52
N GLU A 19 36.41 -72.22 60.21
CA GLU A 19 36.81 -71.73 61.52
C GLU A 19 37.43 -70.34 61.50
N SER A 20 38.18 -70.01 60.44
CA SER A 20 38.75 -68.69 60.21
C SER A 20 37.66 -67.67 59.91
N GLN A 21 36.72 -67.99 59.02
CA GLN A 21 35.56 -67.14 58.75
C GLN A 21 34.64 -67.00 59.97
N ALA A 22 34.40 -68.07 60.73
CA ALA A 22 33.62 -68.00 61.97
C ALA A 22 34.27 -67.07 63.00
N ARG A 23 35.61 -67.08 63.11
CA ARG A 23 36.35 -66.15 63.99
C ARG A 23 36.35 -64.72 63.48
N ALA A 24 36.52 -64.51 62.17
CA ALA A 24 36.55 -63.18 61.56
C ALA A 24 35.17 -62.50 61.54
N THR A 25 34.09 -63.28 61.45
CA THR A 25 32.72 -62.77 61.31
C THR A 25 31.86 -62.92 62.57
N GLY A 26 32.30 -63.71 63.57
CA GLY A 26 31.52 -64.05 64.77
C GLY A 26 30.34 -65.01 64.52
N ARG A 27 30.15 -65.51 63.30
CA ARG A 27 29.00 -66.36 62.92
C ARG A 27 29.20 -67.82 63.31
N ASN A 28 28.09 -68.53 63.59
CA ASN A 28 28.10 -69.98 63.87
C ASN A 28 28.62 -70.78 62.65
N ARG A 29 29.53 -71.73 62.89
CA ARG A 29 30.15 -72.58 61.86
C ARG A 29 29.13 -73.31 60.99
N THR A 30 28.01 -73.76 61.57
CA THR A 30 26.93 -74.45 60.84
C THR A 30 26.21 -73.50 59.87
N ALA A 31 26.04 -72.22 60.23
CA ALA A 31 25.41 -71.23 59.37
C ALA A 31 26.29 -70.88 58.15
N ILE A 32 27.61 -70.78 58.34
CA ILE A 32 28.58 -70.55 57.25
C ILE A 32 28.53 -71.70 56.24
N VAL A 33 28.42 -72.94 56.71
CA VAL A 33 28.31 -74.12 55.84
C VAL A 33 26.99 -74.14 55.08
N ILE A 34 25.86 -73.83 55.74
CA ILE A 34 24.54 -73.77 55.08
C ILE A 34 24.50 -72.68 54.02
N GLU A 35 25.06 -71.50 54.29
CA GLU A 35 25.12 -70.38 53.36
C GLU A 35 26.02 -70.67 52.15
N ALA A 36 27.19 -71.27 52.37
CA ALA A 36 28.07 -71.71 51.28
C ALA A 36 27.42 -72.79 50.40
N LEU A 37 26.69 -73.74 51.00
CA LEU A 37 25.93 -74.76 50.26
C LEU A 37 24.73 -74.16 49.52
N ALA A 38 24.03 -73.20 50.12
CA ALA A 38 22.91 -72.50 49.49
C ALA A 38 23.36 -71.66 48.28
N GLN A 39 24.51 -70.98 48.37
CA GLN A 39 25.09 -70.23 47.25
C GLN A 39 25.61 -71.15 46.14
N THR A 40 26.23 -72.27 46.49
CA THR A 40 26.85 -73.18 45.50
C THR A 40 25.80 -74.04 44.77
N TYR A 41 24.71 -74.41 45.46
CA TYR A 41 23.70 -75.34 44.92
C TYR A 41 22.30 -74.72 44.76
N GLY A 42 22.10 -73.44 45.07
CA GLY A 42 20.82 -72.73 44.87
C GLY A 42 19.68 -73.21 45.75
N LEU A 43 19.97 -73.83 46.91
CA LEU A 43 18.97 -74.38 47.82
C LEU A 43 18.63 -73.38 48.93
N HIS A 44 17.51 -72.65 48.79
CA HIS A 44 16.95 -71.86 49.89
C HIS A 44 16.11 -72.75 50.82
N PRO A 45 16.25 -72.67 52.15
CA PRO A 45 15.34 -73.35 53.06
C PRO A 45 13.91 -72.77 52.95
N PRO A 46 12.85 -73.57 53.12
CA PRO A 46 11.50 -73.03 53.18
C PRO A 46 11.38 -72.10 54.38
N SER A 47 10.85 -70.91 54.13
CA SER A 47 10.56 -69.89 55.14
C SER A 47 9.66 -70.48 56.25
N PRO A 48 9.96 -70.30 57.55
CA PRO A 48 8.99 -70.63 58.58
C PRO A 48 7.77 -69.72 58.41
N ALA A 49 6.57 -70.28 58.57
CA ALA A 49 5.33 -69.54 58.42
C ALA A 49 5.34 -68.25 59.26
N PRO A 50 4.79 -67.13 58.76
CA PRO A 50 4.84 -65.86 59.45
C PRO A 50 4.06 -65.96 60.76
N VAL A 51 4.75 -65.76 61.89
CA VAL A 51 4.08 -65.40 63.13
C VAL A 51 3.48 -64.01 62.88
N THR A 52 2.15 -63.91 62.85
CA THR A 52 1.47 -62.65 62.58
C THR A 52 1.67 -61.66 63.74
N THR A 53 1.67 -60.36 63.42
CA THR A 53 1.73 -59.28 64.41
C THR A 53 0.66 -59.43 65.50
N GLU A 54 -0.50 -60.01 65.17
CA GLU A 54 -1.55 -60.33 66.13
C GLU A 54 -1.15 -61.39 67.17
N ILE A 55 -0.34 -62.39 66.81
CA ILE A 55 0.14 -63.42 67.75
C ILE A 55 1.21 -62.85 68.68
N LEU A 56 2.10 -62.02 68.16
CA LEU A 56 3.10 -61.32 68.98
C LEU A 56 2.47 -60.26 69.89
N GLN A 57 1.42 -59.58 69.41
CA GLN A 57 0.67 -58.60 70.19
C GLN A 57 -0.14 -59.29 71.30
N GLN A 58 -0.83 -60.41 71.00
CA GLN A 58 -1.55 -61.18 72.02
C GLN A 58 -0.60 -61.74 73.09
N GLN A 59 0.58 -62.24 72.69
CA GLN A 59 1.59 -62.71 73.64
C GLN A 59 2.18 -61.58 74.49
N LEU A 60 2.31 -60.37 73.94
CA LEU A 60 2.76 -59.20 74.66
C LEU A 60 1.70 -58.68 75.64
N ASP A 61 0.42 -58.70 75.24
CA ASP A 61 -0.71 -58.28 76.06
C ASP A 61 -0.93 -59.26 77.22
N ASP A 62 -0.84 -60.58 76.98
CA ASP A 62 -0.88 -61.62 78.02
C ASP A 62 0.29 -61.47 79.02
N LEU A 63 1.48 -61.10 78.54
CA LEU A 63 2.66 -60.81 79.38
C LEU A 63 2.45 -59.55 80.22
N GLN A 64 1.87 -58.50 79.64
CA GLN A 64 1.57 -57.26 80.37
C GLN A 64 0.52 -57.48 81.44
N GLU A 65 -0.52 -58.27 81.18
CA GLU A 65 -1.55 -58.63 82.15
C GLU A 65 -0.96 -59.45 83.31
N GLN A 66 -0.09 -60.41 83.01
CA GLN A 66 0.60 -61.21 84.05
C GLN A 66 1.55 -60.38 84.90
N VAL A 67 2.33 -59.47 84.29
CA VAL A 67 3.22 -58.55 85.03
C VAL A 67 2.42 -57.61 85.92
N THR A 68 1.29 -57.10 85.44
CA THR A 68 0.40 -56.21 86.21
C THR A 68 -0.22 -56.95 87.40
N THR A 69 -0.68 -58.20 87.18
CA THR A 69 -1.24 -59.05 88.23
C THR A 69 -0.21 -59.40 89.30
N LEU A 70 1.02 -59.76 88.89
CA LEU A 70 2.13 -60.04 89.79
C LEU A 70 2.55 -58.79 90.59
N SER A 71 2.59 -57.62 89.94
CA SER A 71 2.89 -56.35 90.61
C SER A 71 1.85 -56.02 91.69
N GLN A 72 0.56 -56.27 91.41
CA GLN A 72 -0.51 -56.07 92.38
C GLN A 72 -0.47 -57.07 93.54
N GLN A 73 -0.18 -58.35 93.27
CA GLN A 73 0.02 -59.37 94.31
C GLN A 73 1.24 -59.06 95.19
N LEU A 74 2.33 -58.55 94.61
CA LEU A 74 3.51 -58.09 95.36
C LEU A 74 3.18 -56.88 96.23
N ALA A 75 2.38 -55.93 95.73
CA ALA A 75 1.95 -54.77 96.52
C ALA A 75 1.06 -55.16 97.71
N GLU A 76 0.11 -56.06 97.52
CA GLU A 76 -0.77 -56.58 98.58
C GLU A 76 -0.01 -57.42 99.62
N ALA A 77 0.92 -58.27 99.17
CA ALA A 77 1.77 -59.07 100.05
C ALA A 77 2.75 -58.20 100.85
N ASN A 78 3.26 -57.13 100.24
CA ASN A 78 4.11 -56.15 100.93
C ASN A 78 3.33 -55.39 102.00
N GLN A 79 2.07 -54.99 101.74
CA GLN A 79 1.19 -54.41 102.76
C GLN A 79 0.88 -55.38 103.92
N LYS A 80 0.59 -56.65 103.63
CA LYS A 80 0.33 -57.68 104.66
C LYS A 80 1.58 -57.98 105.50
N SER A 81 2.75 -58.07 104.87
CA SER A 81 4.04 -58.27 105.54
C SER A 81 4.38 -57.13 106.50
N VAL A 82 4.15 -55.88 106.08
CA VAL A 82 4.35 -54.68 106.93
C VAL A 82 3.44 -54.68 108.16
N SER A 83 2.26 -55.30 108.09
CA SER A 83 1.30 -55.34 109.21
C SER A 83 1.55 -56.45 110.24
N ASN A 84 2.07 -57.61 109.83
CA ASN A 84 2.15 -58.82 110.69
C ASN A 84 3.57 -59.37 110.90
N GLY A 85 4.60 -58.77 110.31
CA GLY A 85 6.01 -59.15 110.54
C GLY A 85 6.40 -60.55 110.02
N ASN A 86 5.57 -61.20 109.20
CA ASN A 86 5.87 -62.49 108.59
C ASN A 86 6.18 -62.31 107.09
N THR A 87 7.41 -62.66 106.69
CA THR A 87 7.93 -62.50 105.32
C THR A 87 7.73 -63.74 104.44
N ALA A 88 7.19 -64.84 105.00
CA ALA A 88 7.00 -66.10 104.28
C ALA A 88 6.10 -65.99 103.04
N ASP A 89 5.03 -65.17 103.10
CA ASP A 89 4.11 -64.98 101.98
C ASP A 89 4.76 -64.22 100.80
N LEU A 90 5.66 -63.27 101.09
CA LEU A 90 6.41 -62.52 100.07
C LEU A 90 7.41 -63.41 99.33
N VAL A 91 8.11 -64.28 100.06
CA VAL A 91 9.06 -65.24 99.48
C VAL A 91 8.33 -66.25 98.59
N GLN A 92 7.16 -66.73 99.01
CA GLN A 92 6.37 -67.69 98.23
C GLN A 92 5.84 -67.10 96.92
N ILE A 93 5.40 -65.82 96.93
CA ILE A 93 4.93 -65.12 95.72
C ILE A 93 6.10 -64.82 94.76
N LEU A 94 7.27 -64.44 95.29
CA LEU A 94 8.48 -64.25 94.48
C LEU A 94 8.98 -65.56 93.84
N GLU A 95 8.94 -66.68 94.57
CA GLU A 95 9.27 -68.00 94.00
C GLU A 95 8.28 -68.44 92.93
N GLN A 96 7.00 -68.11 93.09
CA GLN A 96 5.95 -68.42 92.12
C GLN A 96 6.09 -67.58 90.84
N ALA A 97 6.46 -66.30 90.97
CA ALA A 97 6.79 -65.40 89.85
C ALA A 97 8.02 -65.89 89.07
N ILE A 98 9.08 -66.32 89.78
CA ILE A 98 10.30 -66.83 89.14
C ILE A 98 9.99 -68.13 88.36
N ARG A 99 9.14 -69.01 88.88
CA ARG A 99 8.73 -70.24 88.16
C ARG A 99 7.86 -69.96 86.94
N SER A 100 6.93 -68.99 87.00
CA SER A 100 6.09 -68.64 85.84
C SER A 100 6.89 -68.03 84.69
N PHE A 101 7.94 -67.26 85.00
CA PHE A 101 8.86 -66.71 83.99
C PHE A 101 9.79 -67.77 83.38
N GLN A 102 10.15 -68.84 84.12
CA GLN A 102 10.97 -69.93 83.58
C GLN A 102 10.23 -70.85 82.60
N THR A 103 8.90 -70.91 82.65
CA THR A 103 8.07 -71.71 81.73
C THR A 103 7.85 -71.06 80.35
N PHE A 104 8.21 -69.79 80.17
CA PHE A 104 8.05 -69.08 78.89
C PHE A 104 9.25 -69.33 77.97
N SER A 105 9.31 -70.51 77.35
CA SER A 105 10.34 -70.84 76.37
C SER A 105 9.90 -70.41 74.97
N ILE A 106 10.29 -69.20 74.58
CA ILE A 106 10.45 -68.86 73.15
C ILE A 106 11.82 -69.39 72.73
N GLN A 107 11.89 -70.10 71.60
CA GLN A 107 13.13 -70.73 71.12
C GLN A 107 14.28 -69.71 70.96
N PRO A 108 15.53 -70.08 71.28
CA PRO A 108 16.60 -69.13 71.50
C PRO A 108 17.30 -68.74 70.20
N SER A 109 17.37 -67.44 69.92
CA SER A 109 18.48 -66.86 69.16
C SER A 109 19.10 -65.72 69.98
N GLU A 110 20.26 -66.02 70.58
CA GLU A 110 21.28 -65.08 71.08
C GLU A 110 20.81 -63.84 71.86
N ASP A 111 19.93 -64.01 72.84
CA ASP A 111 19.71 -63.01 73.89
C ASP A 111 19.80 -63.62 75.29
N LEU A 112 20.90 -64.32 75.53
CA LEU A 112 21.27 -64.85 76.86
C LEU A 112 21.75 -63.75 77.82
N ALA A 113 21.94 -62.50 77.36
CA ALA A 113 22.45 -61.42 78.20
C ALA A 113 21.36 -60.73 79.02
N ALA A 114 20.19 -60.43 78.44
CA ALA A 114 19.07 -59.80 79.15
C ALA A 114 18.38 -60.75 80.13
N GLY A 115 18.21 -62.02 79.74
CA GLY A 115 17.65 -63.07 80.61
C GLY A 115 18.57 -63.42 81.78
N ASN A 116 19.89 -63.50 81.56
CA ASN A 116 20.85 -63.66 82.67
C ASN A 116 20.91 -62.41 83.54
N TRP A 117 20.88 -61.20 82.98
CA TRP A 117 20.91 -59.97 83.77
C TRP A 117 19.67 -59.85 84.64
N LEU A 118 18.45 -60.03 84.11
CA LEU A 118 17.22 -60.02 84.93
C LEU A 118 17.19 -61.15 85.97
N ALA A 119 17.64 -62.36 85.64
CA ALA A 119 17.73 -63.46 86.59
C ALA A 119 18.79 -63.22 87.67
N GLN A 120 19.88 -62.54 87.34
CA GLN A 120 20.99 -62.23 88.25
C GLN A 120 20.67 -61.02 89.13
N THR A 121 19.99 -60.00 88.59
CA THR A 121 19.40 -58.86 89.31
C THR A 121 18.27 -59.33 90.23
N ALA A 122 17.42 -60.26 89.79
CA ALA A 122 16.40 -60.89 90.63
C ALA A 122 17.04 -61.71 91.76
N ARG A 123 18.11 -62.48 91.48
CA ARG A 123 18.90 -63.21 92.49
C ARG A 123 19.57 -62.29 93.51
N THR A 124 20.19 -61.20 93.07
CA THR A 124 20.80 -60.21 93.98
C THR A 124 19.74 -59.46 94.78
N ALA A 125 18.56 -59.19 94.21
CA ALA A 125 17.43 -58.67 94.96
C ALA A 125 16.88 -59.68 95.98
N THR A 126 16.85 -60.99 95.67
CA THR A 126 16.42 -62.02 96.62
C THR A 126 17.44 -62.23 97.75
N GLU A 127 18.73 -62.17 97.46
CA GLU A 127 19.81 -62.22 98.46
C GLU A 127 19.82 -60.95 99.34
N ALA A 128 19.55 -59.77 98.77
CA ALA A 128 19.46 -58.51 99.51
C ALA A 128 18.18 -58.37 100.37
N LEU A 129 17.11 -59.09 100.05
CA LEU A 129 15.86 -59.12 100.84
C LEU A 129 15.92 -60.06 102.06
N SER A 130 16.99 -60.85 102.20
CA SER A 130 17.19 -61.76 103.35
C SER A 130 17.80 -61.08 104.58
N ASP A 131 18.28 -59.85 104.43
CA ASP A 131 18.84 -59.02 105.50
C ASP A 131 17.93 -57.78 105.65
N ASP A 132 17.33 -57.60 106.84
CA ASP A 132 16.28 -56.61 107.13
C ASP A 132 16.82 -55.17 107.23
N SER A 133 17.66 -54.76 106.27
CA SER A 133 18.36 -53.49 106.22
C SER A 133 17.76 -52.55 105.17
N SER A 134 17.73 -51.25 105.50
CA SER A 134 17.24 -50.17 104.62
C SER A 134 17.95 -50.07 103.26
N TRP A 135 19.09 -50.74 103.11
CA TRP A 135 19.98 -50.69 101.94
C TRP A 135 19.45 -51.49 100.75
N GLY A 136 18.81 -52.64 100.99
CA GLY A 136 18.23 -53.47 99.93
C GLY A 136 17.04 -52.82 99.21
N LYS A 137 16.22 -52.05 99.93
CA LYS A 137 15.13 -51.25 99.35
C LYS A 137 15.65 -50.10 98.48
N GLN A 138 16.70 -49.41 98.92
CA GLN A 138 17.28 -48.27 98.20
C GLN A 138 17.92 -48.67 96.87
N LEU A 139 18.59 -49.83 96.80
CA LEU A 139 19.22 -50.34 95.57
C LEU A 139 18.20 -50.70 94.48
N VAL A 140 17.05 -51.29 94.86
CA VAL A 140 15.98 -51.65 93.91
C VAL A 140 15.28 -50.40 93.37
N ASP A 141 15.04 -49.40 94.22
CA ASP A 141 14.47 -48.11 93.81
C ASP A 141 15.41 -47.36 92.85
N GLU A 142 16.72 -47.34 93.11
CA GLU A 142 17.71 -46.72 92.21
C GLU A 142 17.77 -47.40 90.83
N GLN A 143 17.70 -48.74 90.77
CA GLN A 143 17.69 -49.49 89.51
C GLN A 143 16.38 -49.28 88.72
N LEU A 144 15.22 -49.24 89.39
CA LEU A 144 13.94 -48.93 88.73
C LEU A 144 13.91 -47.50 88.20
N GLN A 145 14.47 -46.55 88.94
CA GLN A 145 14.58 -45.15 88.51
C GLN A 145 15.50 -45.00 87.28
N LEU A 146 16.61 -45.75 87.25
CA LEU A 146 17.51 -45.81 86.08
C LEU A 146 16.80 -46.40 84.85
N ILE A 147 16.05 -47.50 85.01
CA ILE A 147 15.27 -48.12 83.92
C ILE A 147 14.19 -47.16 83.41
N ALA A 148 13.48 -46.45 84.29
CA ALA A 148 12.48 -45.46 83.92
C ALA A 148 13.11 -44.29 83.15
N GLN A 149 14.28 -43.82 83.60
CA GLN A 149 15.03 -42.75 82.94
C GLN A 149 15.54 -43.17 81.54
N LEU A 150 16.02 -44.41 81.39
CA LEU A 150 16.41 -44.98 80.09
C LEU A 150 15.20 -45.13 79.14
N LYS A 151 14.05 -45.60 79.64
CA LYS A 151 12.80 -45.66 78.85
C LYS A 151 12.33 -44.27 78.41
N GLN A 152 12.43 -43.28 79.29
CA GLN A 152 12.06 -41.90 78.98
C GLN A 152 13.00 -41.28 77.93
N GLN A 153 14.31 -41.53 78.04
CA GLN A 153 15.29 -41.09 77.05
C GLN A 153 15.09 -41.76 75.68
N ALA A 154 14.82 -43.06 75.64
CA ALA A 154 14.52 -43.78 74.41
C ALA A 154 13.26 -43.24 73.72
N LYS A 155 12.18 -42.99 74.49
CA LYS A 155 10.94 -42.40 73.98
C LYS A 155 11.15 -40.98 73.45
N ALA A 156 11.99 -40.17 74.12
CA ALA A 156 12.31 -38.83 73.66
C ALA A 156 13.09 -38.83 72.33
N LEU A 157 14.05 -39.74 72.18
CA LEU A 157 14.81 -39.90 70.93
C LEU A 157 13.92 -40.35 69.76
N ASP A 158 13.01 -41.29 70.00
CA ASP A 158 12.03 -41.73 68.99
C ASP A 158 11.12 -40.58 68.54
N GLN A 159 10.60 -39.79 69.49
CA GLN A 159 9.79 -38.60 69.18
C GLN A 159 10.56 -37.55 68.35
N ILE A 160 11.83 -37.31 68.66
CA ILE A 160 12.69 -36.37 67.90
C ILE A 160 12.88 -36.87 66.48
N LEU A 161 13.24 -38.14 66.30
CA LEU A 161 13.45 -38.73 64.98
C LEU A 161 12.16 -38.81 64.16
N ALA A 162 11.01 -39.07 64.82
CA ALA A 162 9.70 -39.12 64.19
C ALA A 162 9.20 -37.73 63.74
N ALA A 163 9.53 -36.68 64.50
CA ALA A 163 9.20 -35.29 64.18
C ALA A 163 10.12 -34.68 63.11
N SER A 164 11.25 -35.33 62.77
CA SER A 164 12.16 -34.87 61.72
C SER A 164 11.42 -34.77 60.36
N PRO A 165 11.43 -33.59 59.71
CA PRO A 165 10.66 -33.37 58.47
C PRO A 165 11.24 -34.10 57.27
N GLY A 166 12.54 -34.42 57.28
CA GLY A 166 13.21 -35.21 56.24
C GLY A 166 13.13 -36.72 56.51
N LEU A 167 13.29 -37.52 55.46
CA LEU A 167 13.50 -38.96 55.62
C LEU A 167 14.70 -39.18 56.52
N THR A 168 14.53 -40.01 57.54
CA THR A 168 15.62 -40.50 58.37
C THR A 168 15.51 -42.01 58.45
N CYS A 169 16.52 -42.74 57.99
CA CYS A 169 16.59 -44.18 58.17
C CYS A 169 17.96 -44.58 58.71
N VAL A 170 17.98 -45.66 59.49
CA VAL A 170 19.19 -46.26 60.03
C VAL A 170 19.29 -47.67 59.48
N GLN A 171 20.52 -48.04 59.11
CA GLN A 171 20.82 -49.37 58.65
C GLN A 171 22.01 -49.95 59.40
N ASP A 172 21.92 -51.22 59.77
CA ASP A 172 23.01 -51.93 60.41
C ASP A 172 24.09 -52.36 59.40
N ARG A 173 25.17 -52.95 59.92
CA ARG A 173 26.28 -53.48 59.12
C ARG A 173 25.89 -54.65 58.20
N MET A 174 24.77 -55.31 58.45
CA MET A 174 24.21 -56.35 57.59
C MET A 174 23.33 -55.77 56.47
N GLY A 175 23.23 -54.43 56.39
CA GLY A 175 22.44 -53.72 55.41
C GLY A 175 20.94 -53.74 55.70
N ARG A 176 20.53 -54.16 56.90
CA ARG A 176 19.12 -54.20 57.30
C ARG A 176 18.69 -52.82 57.80
N CYS A 177 17.51 -52.38 57.39
CA CYS A 177 16.93 -51.16 57.94
C CYS A 177 16.45 -51.42 59.37
N THR A 178 17.08 -50.77 60.35
CA THR A 178 16.74 -50.90 61.78
C THR A 178 15.78 -49.81 62.25
N TYR A 179 15.73 -48.70 61.52
CA TYR A 179 14.81 -47.60 61.80
C TYR A 179 14.48 -46.84 60.52
N ILE A 180 13.23 -46.40 60.40
CA ILE A 180 12.83 -45.39 59.42
C ILE A 180 11.75 -44.50 60.03
N ASN A 181 11.88 -43.19 59.93
CA ASN A 181 10.89 -42.27 60.49
C ASN A 181 9.63 -42.18 59.59
N PRO A 182 8.50 -41.65 60.11
CA PRO A 182 7.27 -41.52 59.34
C PRO A 182 7.41 -40.66 58.09
N ALA A 183 8.31 -39.66 58.11
CA ALA A 183 8.60 -38.85 56.92
C ALA A 183 9.23 -39.70 55.80
N GLY A 184 10.13 -40.62 56.14
CA GLY A 184 10.73 -41.56 55.21
C GLY A 184 9.72 -42.52 54.58
N SER A 185 8.80 -43.05 55.38
CA SER A 185 7.70 -43.88 54.87
C SER A 185 6.79 -43.13 53.91
N ARG A 186 6.40 -41.88 54.23
CA ARG A 186 5.61 -41.04 53.32
C ARG A 186 6.36 -40.70 52.03
N MET A 187 7.66 -40.40 52.13
CA MET A 187 8.51 -40.05 51.00
C MET A 187 8.69 -41.21 50.03
N LEU A 188 8.89 -42.42 50.55
CA LEU A 188 9.10 -43.63 49.75
C LEU A 188 7.79 -44.32 49.35
N GLY A 189 6.67 -43.98 49.98
CA GLY A 189 5.33 -44.50 49.65
C GLY A 189 5.04 -45.89 50.23
N TYR A 190 5.78 -46.35 51.24
CA TYR A 190 5.60 -47.64 51.89
C TYR A 190 5.52 -47.49 53.41
N GLU A 191 4.81 -48.38 54.09
CA GLU A 191 4.71 -48.38 55.56
C GLU A 191 6.04 -48.73 56.24
N GLN A 192 6.27 -48.28 57.47
CA GLN A 192 7.53 -48.52 58.20
C GLN A 192 7.87 -50.02 58.30
N GLY A 193 6.87 -50.88 58.55
CA GLY A 193 7.05 -52.33 58.64
C GLY A 193 7.51 -52.99 57.33
N TYR A 194 7.37 -52.32 56.19
CA TYR A 194 7.92 -52.79 54.91
C TYR A 194 9.45 -52.75 54.90
N PHE A 195 10.06 -51.81 55.62
CA PHE A 195 11.51 -51.59 55.66
C PHE A 195 12.18 -52.35 56.81
N LEU A 196 11.57 -52.36 58.00
CA LEU A 196 12.21 -52.83 59.23
C LEU A 196 12.65 -54.30 59.13
N GLY A 197 13.92 -54.56 59.44
CA GLY A 197 14.56 -55.88 59.45
C GLY A 197 14.93 -56.44 58.07
N ARG A 198 14.48 -55.81 56.97
CA ARG A 198 14.81 -56.19 55.60
C ARG A 198 16.06 -55.49 55.11
N THR A 199 16.79 -56.15 54.23
CA THR A 199 17.93 -55.51 53.55
C THR A 199 17.41 -54.60 52.44
N PHE A 200 18.09 -53.48 52.14
CA PHE A 200 17.63 -52.59 51.06
C PHE A 200 17.60 -53.29 49.68
N HIS A 201 18.35 -54.38 49.49
CA HIS A 201 18.29 -55.24 48.30
C HIS A 201 16.96 -56.02 48.14
N GLU A 202 16.25 -56.26 49.24
CA GLU A 202 14.94 -56.93 49.24
C GLU A 202 13.78 -55.95 48.95
N LEU A 203 14.08 -54.65 48.83
CA LEU A 203 13.10 -53.59 48.63
C LEU A 203 13.07 -53.13 47.17
N THR A 204 11.88 -52.85 46.65
CA THR A 204 11.70 -52.29 45.30
C THR A 204 11.92 -50.77 45.29
N LEU A 205 13.17 -50.36 45.50
CA LEU A 205 13.62 -48.97 45.42
C LEU A 205 14.28 -48.67 44.05
N SER A 206 14.39 -47.39 43.69
CA SER A 206 15.04 -46.99 42.43
C SER A 206 16.54 -47.31 42.45
N ASP A 207 17.15 -47.52 41.29
CA ASP A 207 18.58 -47.79 41.16
C ASP A 207 19.44 -46.70 41.81
N GLU A 208 19.01 -45.45 41.73
CA GLU A 208 19.70 -44.31 42.36
C GLU A 208 19.64 -44.36 43.90
N MET A 209 18.51 -44.78 44.48
CA MET A 209 18.38 -44.97 45.92
C MET A 209 19.16 -46.20 46.39
N MET A 210 19.20 -47.24 45.58
CA MET A 210 19.98 -48.45 45.85
C MET A 210 21.49 -48.16 45.85
N ASP A 211 21.97 -47.38 44.88
CA ASP A 211 23.36 -46.93 44.86
C ASP A 211 23.71 -46.13 46.12
N LEU A 212 22.80 -45.24 46.54
CA LEU A 212 22.95 -44.44 47.75
C LEU A 212 22.97 -45.31 49.03
N LEU A 213 21.93 -46.11 49.27
CA LEU A 213 21.73 -46.79 50.55
C LEU A 213 22.59 -48.06 50.69
N VAL A 214 22.94 -48.70 49.57
CA VAL A 214 23.82 -49.88 49.59
C VAL A 214 25.27 -49.46 49.38
N LYS A 215 25.63 -48.98 48.18
CA LYS A 215 27.04 -48.81 47.83
C LYS A 215 27.70 -47.68 48.62
N LYS A 216 27.04 -46.53 48.76
CA LYS A 216 27.63 -45.41 49.52
C LYS A 216 27.68 -45.71 51.01
N SER A 217 26.72 -46.43 51.57
CA SER A 217 26.80 -46.83 52.97
C SER A 217 27.90 -47.87 53.23
N GLU A 218 28.19 -48.77 52.28
CA GLU A 218 29.33 -49.70 52.38
C GLU A 218 30.67 -48.96 52.45
N THR A 219 30.83 -47.87 51.69
CA THR A 219 32.05 -47.04 51.79
C THR A 219 32.16 -46.31 53.13
N ILE A 220 31.04 -46.04 53.81
CA ILE A 220 31.04 -45.48 55.17
C ILE A 220 31.38 -46.54 56.21
N PHE A 221 30.84 -47.75 56.11
CA PHE A 221 31.21 -48.85 57.02
C PHE A 221 32.69 -49.22 56.94
N THR A 222 33.31 -49.07 55.77
CA THR A 222 34.74 -49.35 55.57
C THR A 222 35.65 -48.16 55.86
N GLY A 223 35.24 -46.94 55.51
CA GLY A 223 36.08 -45.74 55.58
C GLY A 223 35.75 -44.74 56.71
N GLY A 224 34.56 -44.83 57.30
CA GLY A 224 34.10 -44.00 58.43
C GLY A 224 33.86 -42.52 58.15
N ARG A 225 33.86 -42.09 56.87
CA ARG A 225 33.67 -40.68 56.50
C ARG A 225 32.23 -40.40 56.09
N PRO A 226 31.57 -39.36 56.63
CA PRO A 226 30.26 -38.93 56.17
C PRO A 226 30.23 -38.61 54.66
N ILE A 227 29.11 -38.92 54.01
CA ILE A 227 28.89 -38.62 52.59
C ILE A 227 27.61 -37.81 52.47
N SER A 228 27.66 -36.68 51.79
CA SER A 228 26.47 -35.90 51.43
C SER A 228 26.45 -35.62 49.93
N GLY A 229 25.26 -35.32 49.42
CA GLY A 229 25.09 -34.97 48.01
C GLY A 229 23.63 -34.75 47.64
N GLU A 230 23.39 -34.52 46.36
CA GLU A 230 22.05 -34.40 45.79
C GLU A 230 21.75 -35.63 44.93
N LEU A 231 20.49 -36.07 44.95
CA LEU A 231 20.00 -37.20 44.18
C LEU A 231 18.63 -36.85 43.58
N ALA A 232 18.51 -36.98 42.25
CA ALA A 232 17.21 -37.04 41.60
C ALA A 232 16.80 -38.50 41.48
N THR A 233 15.62 -38.85 41.99
CA THR A 233 15.12 -40.22 41.97
C THR A 233 13.61 -40.23 41.77
N SER A 234 13.12 -41.29 41.13
CA SER A 234 11.71 -41.51 40.88
C SER A 234 11.05 -42.12 42.10
N THR A 235 10.12 -41.37 42.69
CA THR A 235 9.23 -41.87 43.76
C THR A 235 7.86 -42.21 43.19
N PRO A 236 6.97 -42.91 43.93
CA PRO A 236 5.59 -43.11 43.51
C PRO A 236 4.82 -41.80 43.23
N SER A 237 5.27 -40.67 43.80
CA SER A 237 4.72 -39.34 43.57
C SER A 237 5.32 -38.57 42.38
N GLY A 238 6.22 -39.21 41.62
CA GLY A 238 6.97 -38.62 40.51
C GLY A 238 8.46 -38.44 40.80
N THR A 239 9.20 -37.92 39.82
CA THR A 239 10.63 -37.62 39.95
C THR A 239 10.83 -36.41 40.86
N LYS A 240 11.59 -36.61 41.93
CA LYS A 240 11.88 -35.58 42.94
C LYS A 240 13.38 -35.48 43.18
N SER A 241 13.83 -34.30 43.61
CA SER A 241 15.23 -34.05 43.96
C SER A 241 15.38 -33.99 45.47
N TYR A 242 16.35 -34.74 46.00
CA TYR A 242 16.65 -34.82 47.41
C TYR A 242 18.10 -34.43 47.69
N GLU A 243 18.33 -33.67 48.75
CA GLU A 243 19.64 -33.50 49.37
C GLU A 243 19.75 -34.52 50.50
N TYR A 244 20.80 -35.35 50.48
CA TYR A 244 21.00 -36.42 51.47
C TYR A 244 22.33 -36.27 52.20
N ALA A 245 22.38 -36.84 53.40
CA ALA A 245 23.58 -37.06 54.17
C ALA A 245 23.55 -38.43 54.85
N LEU A 246 24.59 -39.21 54.64
CA LEU A 246 24.87 -40.49 55.28
C LEU A 246 25.98 -40.29 56.31
N ASN A 247 25.72 -40.66 57.57
CA ASN A 247 26.65 -40.53 58.67
C ASN A 247 26.86 -41.88 59.39
N PRO A 248 28.09 -42.21 59.84
CA PRO A 248 28.34 -43.40 60.64
C PRO A 248 27.78 -43.23 62.06
N ILE A 249 27.20 -44.30 62.61
CA ILE A 249 26.88 -44.45 64.02
C ILE A 249 27.88 -45.43 64.62
N HIS A 250 28.62 -44.96 65.62
CA HIS A 250 29.67 -45.73 66.28
C HIS A 250 29.13 -46.54 67.46
N GLY A 251 29.59 -47.79 67.55
CA GLY A 251 29.38 -48.69 68.68
C GLY A 251 30.31 -48.43 69.86
N VAL A 252 30.08 -49.19 70.94
CA VAL A 252 30.81 -49.09 72.22
C VAL A 252 32.32 -49.35 72.07
N ASN A 253 32.72 -50.11 71.04
CA ASN A 253 34.12 -50.50 70.77
C ASN A 253 34.80 -49.65 69.68
N GLY A 254 34.19 -48.54 69.25
CA GLY A 254 34.71 -47.69 68.16
C GLY A 254 34.49 -48.25 66.75
N THR A 255 33.82 -49.40 66.63
CA THR A 255 33.31 -49.94 65.37
C THR A 255 32.16 -49.10 64.83
N ILE A 256 31.93 -49.13 63.52
CA ILE A 256 30.74 -48.52 62.91
C ILE A 256 29.65 -49.59 62.89
N ASP A 257 28.66 -49.42 63.75
CA ASP A 257 27.60 -50.42 63.97
C ASP A 257 26.41 -50.18 63.03
N ALA A 258 26.19 -48.92 62.64
CA ALA A 258 25.13 -48.52 61.74
C ALA A 258 25.50 -47.28 60.90
N VAL A 259 24.72 -47.02 59.85
CA VAL A 259 24.75 -45.78 59.06
C VAL A 259 23.37 -45.14 59.12
N ILE A 260 23.32 -43.85 59.42
CA ILE A 260 22.10 -43.05 59.37
C ILE A 260 22.06 -42.24 58.08
N CYS A 261 21.01 -42.43 57.29
CA CYS A 261 20.68 -41.61 56.15
C CYS A 261 19.65 -40.57 56.55
N THR A 262 19.92 -39.32 56.22
CA THR A 262 18.94 -38.23 56.26
C THR A 262 18.76 -37.70 54.85
N ALA A 263 17.52 -37.45 54.42
CA ALA A 263 17.24 -36.87 53.11
C ALA A 263 16.11 -35.83 53.19
N ARG A 264 16.32 -34.68 52.53
CA ARG A 264 15.39 -33.56 52.45
C ARG A 264 15.04 -33.28 50.99
N GLU A 265 13.76 -33.09 50.71
CA GLU A 265 13.31 -32.70 49.37
C GLU A 265 13.72 -31.25 49.02
N ILE A 266 14.25 -31.05 47.82
CA ILE A 266 14.74 -29.76 47.28
C ILE A 266 14.17 -29.46 45.88
N THR A 267 13.08 -30.13 45.47
CA THR A 267 12.48 -30.02 44.13
C THR A 267 12.07 -28.59 43.76
N GLU A 268 11.33 -27.90 44.63
CA GLU A 268 10.87 -26.52 44.39
C GLU A 268 12.04 -25.54 44.20
N ARG A 269 13.11 -25.70 45.01
CA ARG A 269 14.34 -24.90 44.89
C ARG A 269 14.98 -25.06 43.51
N LYS A 270 15.10 -26.30 43.02
CA LYS A 270 15.68 -26.60 41.71
C LYS A 270 14.83 -26.04 40.56
N GLN A 271 13.50 -26.16 40.64
CA GLN A 271 12.60 -25.62 39.62
C GLN A 271 12.68 -24.08 39.56
N ALA A 272 12.74 -23.40 40.71
CA ALA A 272 12.91 -21.95 40.76
C ALA A 272 14.26 -21.50 40.17
N GLU A 273 15.35 -22.22 40.45
CA GLU A 273 16.68 -21.93 39.91
C GLU A 273 16.71 -22.10 38.38
N ILE A 274 16.14 -23.19 37.86
CA ILE A 274 16.04 -23.43 36.42
C ILE A 274 15.18 -22.35 35.75
N ALA A 275 14.00 -22.05 36.30
CA ALA A 275 13.10 -21.04 35.75
C ALA A 275 13.75 -19.64 35.73
N LEU A 276 14.50 -19.29 36.79
CA LEU A 276 15.27 -18.05 36.83
C LEU A 276 16.32 -18.02 35.73
N ARG A 277 17.11 -19.09 35.61
CA ARG A 277 18.13 -19.21 34.57
C ARG A 277 17.53 -19.12 33.16
N GLU A 278 16.44 -19.82 32.89
CA GLU A 278 15.75 -19.77 31.59
C GLU A 278 15.21 -18.38 31.28
N SER A 279 14.64 -17.69 32.29
CA SER A 279 14.17 -16.30 32.14
C SER A 279 15.34 -15.34 31.88
N GLU A 280 16.46 -15.49 32.58
CA GLU A 280 17.68 -14.69 32.37
C GLU A 280 18.28 -14.91 30.98
N GLU A 281 18.39 -16.17 30.53
CA GLU A 281 18.87 -16.51 29.19
C GLU A 281 17.92 -15.95 28.12
N LYS A 282 16.60 -16.06 28.31
CA LYS A 282 15.59 -15.48 27.42
C LYS A 282 15.71 -13.96 27.33
N TYR A 283 15.81 -13.25 28.45
CA TYR A 283 15.99 -11.80 28.48
C TYR A 283 17.29 -11.38 27.77
N ARG A 284 18.40 -12.06 28.09
CA ARG A 284 19.70 -11.80 27.46
C ARG A 284 19.64 -11.96 25.94
N ASN A 285 18.99 -13.01 25.46
CA ASN A 285 18.84 -13.26 24.02
C ASN A 285 17.99 -12.19 23.34
N LEU A 286 16.85 -11.78 23.94
CA LEU A 286 16.01 -10.70 23.40
C LEU A 286 16.77 -9.37 23.30
N PHE A 287 17.57 -9.04 24.31
CA PHE A 287 18.39 -7.83 24.29
C PHE A 287 19.52 -7.91 23.24
N GLU A 288 20.31 -8.99 23.24
CA GLU A 288 21.51 -9.12 22.39
C GLU A 288 21.20 -9.36 20.91
N LEU A 289 20.06 -9.99 20.59
CA LEU A 289 19.66 -10.33 19.22
C LEU A 289 18.67 -9.34 18.61
N ALA A 290 18.29 -8.27 19.33
CA ALA A 290 17.42 -7.25 18.77
C ALA A 290 18.04 -6.59 17.52
N ASN A 291 17.21 -6.35 16.51
CA ASN A 291 17.60 -5.69 15.26
C ASN A 291 17.88 -4.21 15.42
N ASP A 292 17.26 -3.56 16.42
CA ASP A 292 17.53 -2.18 16.77
C ASP A 292 18.78 -2.12 17.66
N SER A 293 19.55 -1.04 17.56
CA SER A 293 20.67 -0.79 18.47
C SER A 293 20.09 -0.33 19.81
N ILE A 294 20.31 -1.11 20.87
CA ILE A 294 19.76 -0.80 22.19
C ILE A 294 20.87 -0.23 23.07
N PHE A 295 20.59 0.90 23.71
CA PHE A 295 21.45 1.55 24.70
C PHE A 295 20.70 1.73 26.02
N ILE A 296 21.42 1.53 27.13
CA ILE A 296 21.02 1.95 28.46
C ILE A 296 22.00 3.05 28.88
N ILE A 297 21.51 4.27 29.05
CA ILE A 297 22.32 5.47 29.24
C ILE A 297 21.98 6.07 30.59
N ASP A 298 22.99 6.39 31.39
CA ASP A 298 22.82 7.07 32.67
C ASP A 298 22.26 8.48 32.46
N VAL A 299 21.17 8.83 33.14
CA VAL A 299 20.52 10.14 32.99
C VAL A 299 21.40 11.28 33.50
N SER A 300 22.20 11.03 34.54
CA SER A 300 22.99 12.06 35.22
C SER A 300 24.32 12.35 34.52
N SER A 301 25.00 11.31 34.03
CA SER A 301 26.33 11.45 33.40
C SER A 301 26.31 11.31 31.89
N GLY A 302 25.23 10.81 31.29
CA GLY A 302 25.18 10.47 29.86
C GLY A 302 26.08 9.29 29.46
N SER A 303 26.61 8.55 30.43
CA SER A 303 27.48 7.38 30.19
C SER A 303 26.67 6.19 29.68
N ILE A 304 27.21 5.44 28.73
CA ILE A 304 26.58 4.21 28.24
C ILE A 304 26.81 3.10 29.26
N LEU A 305 25.78 2.75 30.02
CA LEU A 305 25.82 1.68 31.02
C LEU A 305 25.68 0.29 30.41
N ASN A 306 24.94 0.19 29.30
CA ASN A 306 24.79 -1.05 28.56
C ASN A 306 24.50 -0.80 27.08
N ALA A 307 24.91 -1.74 26.23
CA ALA A 307 24.61 -1.73 24.80
C ALA A 307 24.54 -3.17 24.27
N ASN A 308 23.61 -3.45 23.35
CA ASN A 308 23.50 -4.77 22.74
C ASN A 308 24.54 -4.99 21.63
N ARG A 309 24.69 -6.25 21.19
CA ARG A 309 25.62 -6.61 20.11
C ARG A 309 25.36 -5.85 18.82
N ASN A 310 24.11 -5.53 18.51
CA ASN A 310 23.77 -4.80 17.28
C ASN A 310 24.30 -3.35 17.32
N ALA A 311 24.16 -2.65 18.46
CA ALA A 311 24.74 -1.33 18.67
C ALA A 311 26.26 -1.30 18.44
N ALA A 312 26.98 -2.26 19.02
CA ALA A 312 28.42 -2.44 18.81
C ALA A 312 28.77 -2.64 17.33
N ARG A 313 28.06 -3.57 16.66
CA ARG A 313 28.29 -3.89 15.24
C ARG A 313 28.01 -2.70 14.32
N ARG A 314 26.88 -2.01 14.51
CA ARG A 314 26.42 -0.90 13.65
C ARG A 314 27.26 0.35 13.79
N LEU A 315 27.84 0.60 14.97
CA LEU A 315 28.72 1.76 15.20
C LEU A 315 30.21 1.43 15.05
N GLY A 316 30.58 0.17 14.84
CA GLY A 316 31.97 -0.25 14.63
C GLY A 316 32.82 -0.27 15.91
N TYR A 317 32.18 -0.25 17.07
CA TYR A 317 32.84 -0.35 18.38
C TYR A 317 32.70 -1.75 18.95
N THR A 318 33.63 -2.16 19.79
CA THR A 318 33.39 -3.30 20.69
C THR A 318 32.46 -2.86 21.82
N ARG A 319 31.69 -3.79 22.41
CA ARG A 319 30.85 -3.48 23.58
C ARG A 319 31.66 -2.84 24.71
N ARG A 320 32.88 -3.35 24.98
CA ARG A 320 33.76 -2.78 26.01
C ARG A 320 34.14 -1.33 25.74
N GLU A 321 34.38 -0.97 24.47
CA GLU A 321 34.64 0.42 24.08
C GLU A 321 33.39 1.28 24.28
N LEU A 322 32.20 0.82 23.85
CA LEU A 322 30.96 1.58 24.04
C LEU A 322 30.69 1.91 25.51
N LEU A 323 30.92 0.97 26.42
CA LEU A 323 30.71 1.17 27.87
C LEU A 323 31.67 2.19 28.51
N GLN A 324 32.73 2.59 27.80
CA GLN A 324 33.68 3.61 28.25
C GLN A 324 33.38 5.00 27.67
N LEU A 325 32.34 5.11 26.83
CA LEU A 325 31.95 6.34 26.16
C LEU A 325 30.72 6.98 26.80
N MET A 326 30.63 8.30 26.66
CA MET A 326 29.37 9.01 26.79
C MET A 326 28.61 8.92 25.48
N PHE A 327 27.28 8.98 25.55
CA PHE A 327 26.45 8.94 24.34
C PHE A 327 26.82 10.06 23.36
N THR A 328 27.19 11.24 23.86
CA THR A 328 27.67 12.38 23.04
C THR A 328 28.94 12.10 22.25
N ASN A 329 29.74 11.09 22.63
CA ASN A 329 30.94 10.72 21.86
C ASN A 329 30.61 10.01 20.55
N ILE A 330 29.40 9.43 20.45
CA ILE A 330 28.89 8.76 19.24
C ILE A 330 27.82 9.61 18.52
N GLU A 331 27.74 10.91 18.84
CA GLU A 331 26.87 11.89 18.19
C GLU A 331 27.72 12.90 17.39
N THR A 332 27.12 13.51 16.35
CA THR A 332 27.71 14.70 15.71
C THR A 332 27.49 15.93 16.60
N PRO A 333 28.38 16.95 16.58
CA PRO A 333 28.23 18.13 17.44
C PRO A 333 26.88 18.85 17.27
N GLU A 334 26.38 18.92 16.03
CA GLU A 334 25.09 19.52 15.68
C GLU A 334 23.92 18.72 16.27
N ALA A 335 24.00 17.39 16.21
CA ALA A 335 22.97 16.52 16.75
C ALA A 335 22.98 16.51 18.29
N THR A 336 24.16 16.56 18.92
CA THR A 336 24.30 16.73 20.38
C THR A 336 23.58 18.00 20.86
N ALA A 337 23.81 19.14 20.21
CA ALA A 337 23.15 20.40 20.57
C ALA A 337 21.62 20.30 20.45
N SER A 338 21.12 19.72 19.35
CA SER A 338 19.68 19.49 19.16
C SER A 338 19.07 18.59 20.25
N ARG A 339 19.81 17.54 20.67
CA ARG A 339 19.36 16.62 21.72
C ARG A 339 19.24 17.32 23.07
N GLU A 340 20.24 18.11 23.44
CA GLU A 340 20.25 18.84 24.72
C GLU A 340 19.16 19.91 24.78
N ASP A 341 18.93 20.64 23.69
CA ASP A 341 17.98 21.75 23.66
C ASP A 341 16.51 21.31 23.58
N LYS A 342 16.23 20.21 22.86
CA LYS A 342 14.84 19.81 22.54
C LYS A 342 14.44 18.47 23.14
N ILE A 343 15.29 17.47 22.97
CA ILE A 343 14.94 16.07 23.22
C ILE A 343 15.01 15.73 24.71
N VAL A 344 16.05 16.20 25.43
CA VAL A 344 16.20 15.95 26.88
C VAL A 344 15.08 16.60 27.70
N PRO A 345 14.71 17.88 27.50
CA PRO A 345 13.59 18.49 28.22
C PRO A 345 12.25 17.78 27.93
N GLU A 346 12.04 17.36 26.69
CA GLU A 346 10.84 16.61 26.32
C GLU A 346 10.77 15.25 27.00
N LEU A 347 11.87 14.48 27.00
CA LEU A 347 12.00 13.22 27.74
C LEU A 347 11.71 13.36 29.22
N GLN A 348 12.20 14.42 29.87
CA GLN A 348 11.94 14.68 31.29
C GLN A 348 10.47 15.02 31.54
N ARG A 349 9.79 15.66 30.58
CA ARG A 349 8.39 16.06 30.69
C ARG A 349 7.40 14.93 30.42
N THR A 350 7.65 14.11 29.39
CA THR A 350 6.72 13.08 28.91
C THR A 350 7.12 11.66 29.35
N GLY A 351 8.38 11.46 29.73
CA GLY A 351 8.95 10.14 30.04
C GLY A 351 9.34 9.32 28.81
N ASN A 352 8.97 9.73 27.59
CA ASN A 352 9.34 9.10 26.33
C ASN A 352 9.32 10.05 25.12
N VAL A 353 10.16 9.78 24.13
CA VAL A 353 10.21 10.56 22.88
C VAL A 353 10.72 9.71 21.72
N ILE A 354 10.28 10.00 20.50
CA ILE A 354 10.80 9.43 19.26
C ILE A 354 11.26 10.58 18.38
N PHE A 355 12.49 10.49 17.86
CA PHE A 355 13.10 11.54 17.04
C PHE A 355 14.11 10.96 16.05
N GLU A 356 14.33 11.66 14.95
CA GLU A 356 15.45 11.37 14.05
C GLU A 356 16.74 11.99 14.59
N HIS A 357 17.84 11.27 14.44
CA HIS A 357 19.15 11.68 14.90
C HIS A 357 20.25 11.13 13.98
N ILE A 358 21.45 11.68 14.12
CA ILE A 358 22.64 11.17 13.43
C ILE A 358 23.62 10.65 14.47
N LEU A 359 23.94 9.36 14.39
CA LEU A 359 25.02 8.76 15.15
C LEU A 359 26.28 8.71 14.29
N ARG A 360 27.44 8.77 14.94
CA ARG A 360 28.74 8.69 14.28
C ARG A 360 29.36 7.33 14.53
N HIS A 361 29.66 6.63 13.45
CA HIS A 361 30.43 5.38 13.48
C HIS A 361 31.89 5.66 13.85
N LYS A 362 32.60 4.66 14.39
CA LYS A 362 34.02 4.76 14.80
C LYS A 362 34.98 5.26 13.72
N ASN A 363 34.69 4.95 12.45
CA ASN A 363 35.47 5.40 11.28
C ASN A 363 35.15 6.84 10.83
N GLY A 364 34.21 7.52 11.50
CA GLY A 364 33.76 8.87 11.18
C GLY A 364 32.52 8.97 10.28
N SER A 365 32.02 7.87 9.70
CA SER A 365 30.81 7.92 8.86
C SER A 365 29.56 8.19 9.70
N GLU A 366 28.63 8.93 9.12
CA GLU A 366 27.34 9.25 9.73
C GLU A 366 26.32 8.14 9.49
N LEU A 367 25.55 7.84 10.52
CA LEU A 367 24.50 6.84 10.53
C LEU A 367 23.18 7.53 10.94
N PRO A 368 22.29 7.83 9.99
CA PRO A 368 20.98 8.37 10.32
C PRO A 368 20.15 7.30 11.02
N VAL A 369 19.60 7.64 12.18
CA VAL A 369 18.81 6.75 13.00
C VAL A 369 17.51 7.41 13.47
N GLU A 370 16.48 6.61 13.70
CA GLU A 370 15.32 7.00 14.48
C GLU A 370 15.48 6.42 15.89
N ILE A 371 15.49 7.29 16.91
CA ILE A 371 15.71 6.90 18.29
C ILE A 371 14.39 6.99 19.04
N SER A 372 13.91 5.85 19.55
CA SER A 372 12.85 5.76 20.54
C SER A 372 13.47 5.65 21.93
N CYS A 373 13.29 6.67 22.76
CA CYS A 373 13.88 6.77 24.08
C CYS A 373 12.80 6.81 25.16
N ARG A 374 13.01 6.07 26.26
CA ARG A 374 12.14 6.09 27.45
C ARG A 374 12.96 6.13 28.73
N LEU A 375 12.47 6.87 29.71
CA LEU A 375 13.01 6.91 31.06
C LEU A 375 12.49 5.71 31.87
N ILE A 376 13.40 4.89 32.43
CA ILE A 376 13.06 3.73 33.26
C ILE A 376 13.96 3.63 34.49
N GLU A 377 13.53 2.87 35.50
CA GLU A 377 14.37 2.44 36.61
C GLU A 377 15.19 1.21 36.22
N TYR A 378 16.49 1.23 36.52
CA TYR A 378 17.43 0.14 36.27
C TYR A 378 18.29 -0.08 37.51
N GLY A 379 17.86 -1.02 38.35
CA GLY A 379 18.36 -1.13 39.73
C GLY A 379 17.98 0.13 40.52
N ASP A 380 18.96 0.74 41.18
CA ASP A 380 18.76 1.97 41.97
C ASP A 380 19.00 3.26 41.17
N ARG A 381 18.98 3.21 39.82
CA ARG A 381 19.29 4.35 38.94
C ARG A 381 18.17 4.61 37.93
N LEU A 382 17.96 5.89 37.62
CA LEU A 382 17.17 6.31 36.47
C LEU A 382 18.04 6.32 35.21
N VAL A 383 17.59 5.63 34.17
CA VAL A 383 18.32 5.46 32.91
C VAL A 383 17.41 5.75 31.73
N PHE A 384 18.01 6.19 30.63
CA PHE A 384 17.38 6.22 29.33
C PHE A 384 17.57 4.87 28.65
N GLN A 385 16.47 4.18 28.35
CA GLN A 385 16.45 3.05 27.44
C GLN A 385 16.15 3.57 26.03
N SER A 386 17.13 3.45 25.15
CA SER A 386 17.07 3.97 23.79
C SER A 386 17.15 2.84 22.77
N PHE A 387 16.20 2.80 21.84
CA PHE A 387 16.19 1.96 20.66
C PHE A 387 16.52 2.83 19.45
N ALA A 388 17.71 2.66 18.88
CA ALA A 388 18.14 3.36 17.68
C ALA A 388 17.99 2.44 16.46
N ARG A 389 17.04 2.78 15.59
CA ARG A 389 16.78 2.09 14.32
C ARG A 389 17.50 2.80 13.19
N ASP A 390 18.22 2.05 12.37
CA ASP A 390 18.86 2.58 11.17
C ASP A 390 17.80 2.96 10.12
N ILE A 391 17.84 4.21 9.66
CA ILE A 391 16.92 4.76 8.64
C ILE A 391 17.65 5.17 7.36
N THR A 392 18.87 4.69 7.13
CA THR A 392 19.69 5.03 5.96
C THR A 392 18.96 4.74 4.65
N GLU A 393 18.38 3.55 4.52
CA GLU A 393 17.62 3.15 3.33
C GLU A 393 16.39 4.05 3.13
N ARG A 394 15.67 4.38 4.22
CA ARG A 394 14.53 5.30 4.17
C ARG A 394 14.95 6.67 3.65
N LYS A 395 16.04 7.25 4.19
CA LYS A 395 16.55 8.55 3.75
C LYS A 395 17.02 8.55 2.30
N GLN A 396 17.69 7.50 1.84
CA GLN A 396 18.10 7.37 0.43
C GLN A 396 16.89 7.33 -0.52
N LEU A 397 15.84 6.58 -0.14
CA LEU A 397 14.61 6.51 -0.91
C LEU A 397 13.84 7.85 -0.92
N GLU A 398 13.79 8.55 0.22
CA GLU A 398 13.19 9.89 0.32
C GLU A 398 13.89 10.89 -0.60
N THR A 399 15.22 10.99 -0.55
CA THR A 399 15.99 11.90 -1.42
C THR A 399 15.80 11.55 -2.91
N ALA A 400 15.87 10.26 -3.27
CA ALA A 400 15.67 9.84 -4.65
C ALA A 400 14.25 10.15 -5.16
N LEU A 401 13.24 10.03 -4.29
CA LEU A 401 11.87 10.40 -4.62
C LEU A 401 11.73 11.92 -4.80
N GLU A 402 12.31 12.72 -3.92
CA GLU A 402 12.30 14.19 -4.02
C GLU A 402 12.95 14.67 -5.32
N GLU A 403 14.11 14.11 -5.69
CA GLU A 403 14.76 14.40 -6.97
C GLU A 403 13.88 14.03 -8.16
N ARG A 404 13.25 12.84 -8.12
CA ARG A 404 12.35 12.38 -9.18
C ARG A 404 11.09 13.25 -9.29
N VAL A 405 10.53 13.71 -8.17
CA VAL A 405 9.39 14.65 -8.14
C VAL A 405 9.81 16.00 -8.74
N LYS A 406 10.98 16.52 -8.36
CA LYS A 406 11.51 17.78 -8.90
C LYS A 406 11.72 17.69 -10.42
N GLN A 407 12.30 16.59 -10.90
CA GLN A 407 12.47 16.34 -12.33
C GLN A 407 11.13 16.27 -13.07
N ARG A 408 10.19 15.46 -12.58
CA ARG A 408 8.84 15.34 -13.16
C ARG A 408 8.08 16.67 -13.18
N THR A 409 8.23 17.49 -12.14
CA THR A 409 7.57 18.79 -12.04
C THR A 409 8.13 19.76 -13.09
N ALA A 410 9.45 19.75 -13.31
CA ALA A 410 10.07 20.56 -14.36
C ALA A 410 9.63 20.13 -15.77
N GLU A 411 9.60 18.82 -16.04
CA GLU A 411 9.10 18.26 -17.32
C GLU A 411 7.63 18.64 -17.57
N LEU A 412 6.77 18.52 -16.54
CA LEU A 412 5.36 18.90 -16.64
C LEU A 412 5.16 20.40 -16.89
N SER A 413 5.92 21.26 -16.23
CA SER A 413 5.86 22.71 -16.48
C SER A 413 6.24 23.05 -17.92
N GLN A 414 7.29 22.42 -18.46
CA GLN A 414 7.70 22.63 -19.84
C GLN A 414 6.64 22.16 -20.85
N VAL A 415 6.04 20.99 -20.62
CA VAL A 415 4.95 20.48 -21.48
C VAL A 415 3.72 21.38 -21.39
N ASN A 416 3.36 21.87 -20.21
CA ASN A 416 2.23 22.79 -20.05
C ASN A 416 2.45 24.11 -20.79
N GLU A 417 3.65 24.68 -20.76
CA GLU A 417 3.97 25.90 -21.54
C GLU A 417 3.81 25.66 -23.04
N LEU A 418 4.30 24.53 -23.56
CA LEU A 418 4.14 24.15 -24.97
C LEU A 418 2.65 23.96 -25.34
N LEU A 419 1.89 23.27 -24.49
CA LEU A 419 0.46 23.02 -24.72
C LEU A 419 -0.34 24.33 -24.72
N GLN A 420 0.02 25.30 -23.87
CA GLN A 420 -0.61 26.62 -23.87
C GLN A 420 -0.32 27.40 -25.16
N GLN A 421 0.91 27.30 -25.70
CA GLN A 421 1.24 27.89 -27.00
C GLN A 421 0.43 27.26 -28.13
N GLU A 422 0.31 25.94 -28.16
CA GLU A 422 -0.47 25.20 -29.17
C GLU A 422 -1.96 25.54 -29.10
N ILE A 423 -2.54 25.66 -27.89
CA ILE A 423 -3.94 26.08 -27.71
C ILE A 423 -4.16 27.50 -28.25
N GLU A 424 -3.23 28.42 -28.00
CA GLU A 424 -3.33 29.80 -28.48
C GLU A 424 -3.23 29.88 -30.01
N GLU A 425 -2.36 29.06 -30.62
CA GLU A 425 -2.27 28.93 -32.08
C GLU A 425 -3.56 28.37 -32.68
N HIS A 426 -4.15 27.32 -32.08
CA HIS A 426 -5.44 26.78 -32.49
C HIS A 426 -6.58 27.79 -32.38
N LYS A 427 -6.59 28.63 -31.34
CA LYS A 427 -7.59 29.70 -31.21
C LYS A 427 -7.43 30.76 -32.30
N ARG A 428 -6.20 31.16 -32.62
CA ARG A 428 -5.93 32.15 -33.68
C ARG A 428 -6.35 31.63 -35.06
N THR A 429 -6.06 30.36 -35.35
CA THR A 429 -6.45 29.75 -36.63
C THR A 429 -7.97 29.62 -36.75
N ALA A 430 -8.67 29.24 -35.67
CA ALA A 430 -10.13 29.23 -35.63
C ALA A 430 -10.71 30.65 -35.82
N ALA A 431 -10.21 31.64 -35.09
CA ALA A 431 -10.66 33.03 -35.21
C ALA A 431 -10.44 33.61 -36.62
N ALA A 432 -9.28 33.34 -37.23
CA ALA A 432 -9.00 33.78 -38.60
C ALA A 432 -9.91 33.10 -39.63
N ARG A 433 -10.32 31.83 -39.38
CA ARG A 433 -11.29 31.12 -40.21
C ARG A 433 -12.67 31.76 -40.10
N ASP A 434 -13.12 32.01 -38.87
CA ASP A 434 -14.42 32.65 -38.60
C ASP A 434 -14.47 34.07 -39.18
N GLU A 435 -13.39 34.84 -39.04
CA GLU A 435 -13.27 36.17 -39.64
C GLU A 435 -13.30 36.10 -41.18
N GLY A 436 -12.60 35.13 -41.78
CA GLY A 436 -12.62 34.88 -43.22
C GLY A 436 -14.01 34.48 -43.74
N GLU A 437 -14.71 33.58 -43.05
CA GLU A 437 -16.08 33.16 -43.37
C GLU A 437 -17.06 34.34 -43.29
N GLN A 438 -16.96 35.16 -42.23
CA GLN A 438 -17.81 36.34 -42.08
C GLN A 438 -17.50 37.41 -43.14
N GLN A 439 -16.22 37.61 -43.47
CA GLN A 439 -15.82 38.55 -44.51
C GLN A 439 -16.33 38.11 -45.89
N PHE A 440 -16.27 36.81 -46.21
CA PHE A 440 -16.86 36.25 -47.43
C PHE A 440 -18.38 36.45 -47.47
N SER A 441 -19.10 36.10 -46.39
CA SER A 441 -20.54 36.29 -46.31
C SER A 441 -20.92 37.76 -46.50
N ASN A 442 -20.25 38.69 -45.81
CA ASN A 442 -20.51 40.12 -45.96
C ASN A 442 -20.25 40.63 -47.39
N LEU A 443 -19.17 40.19 -48.02
CA LEU A 443 -18.85 40.59 -49.39
C LEU A 443 -19.93 40.14 -50.37
N VAL A 444 -20.39 38.89 -50.27
CA VAL A 444 -21.40 38.32 -51.17
C VAL A 444 -22.80 38.90 -50.93
N GLU A 445 -23.18 39.13 -49.68
CA GLU A 445 -24.49 39.71 -49.33
C GLU A 445 -24.59 41.20 -49.71
N THR A 446 -23.46 41.94 -49.76
CA THR A 446 -23.44 43.37 -50.14
C THR A 446 -23.23 43.61 -51.63
N MET A 447 -23.13 42.57 -52.46
CA MET A 447 -22.99 42.72 -53.91
C MET A 447 -24.24 43.36 -54.53
N SER A 448 -24.03 44.24 -55.52
CA SER A 448 -25.12 44.82 -56.34
C SER A 448 -25.73 43.82 -57.33
N ASP A 449 -25.04 42.71 -57.56
CA ASP A 449 -25.43 41.64 -58.46
C ASP A 449 -25.98 40.45 -57.66
N GLY A 450 -26.87 39.69 -58.29
CA GLY A 450 -27.34 38.44 -57.72
C GLY A 450 -26.23 37.40 -57.71
N PHE A 451 -26.13 36.63 -56.63
CA PHE A 451 -25.14 35.58 -56.49
C PHE A 451 -25.82 34.27 -56.10
N LEU A 452 -25.53 33.20 -56.85
CA LEU A 452 -26.04 31.86 -56.62
C LEU A 452 -24.90 30.84 -56.59
N ILE A 453 -25.00 29.85 -55.72
CA ILE A 453 -24.19 28.63 -55.77
C ILE A 453 -25.13 27.46 -56.00
N ALA A 454 -24.74 26.54 -56.88
CA ALA A 454 -25.41 25.27 -57.08
C ALA A 454 -24.43 24.11 -56.89
N ASP A 455 -24.92 22.97 -56.39
CA ASP A 455 -24.16 21.74 -56.23
C ASP A 455 -23.94 21.00 -57.57
N HIS A 456 -23.34 19.81 -57.51
CA HIS A 456 -23.10 18.96 -58.68
C HIS A 456 -24.39 18.45 -59.35
N ASN A 457 -25.55 18.54 -58.69
CA ASN A 457 -26.87 18.20 -59.22
C ASN A 457 -27.61 19.42 -59.78
N ASN A 458 -26.96 20.59 -59.84
CA ASN A 458 -27.55 21.87 -60.25
C ASN A 458 -28.70 22.34 -59.33
N ILE A 459 -28.67 21.92 -58.07
CA ILE A 459 -29.58 22.41 -57.02
C ILE A 459 -28.91 23.61 -56.36
N TYR A 460 -29.62 24.74 -56.27
CA TYR A 460 -29.08 25.92 -55.60
C TYR A 460 -28.85 25.64 -54.11
N THR A 461 -27.63 25.84 -53.62
CA THR A 461 -27.24 25.66 -52.22
C THR A 461 -27.06 26.98 -51.48
N TYR A 462 -26.92 28.09 -52.22
CA TYR A 462 -26.80 29.43 -51.65
C TYR A 462 -27.37 30.48 -52.61
N ALA A 463 -27.97 31.52 -52.04
CA ALA A 463 -28.48 32.70 -52.73
C ALA A 463 -28.27 33.93 -51.85
N ASN A 464 -27.69 35.00 -52.40
CA ASN A 464 -27.55 36.27 -51.67
C ASN A 464 -28.86 37.06 -51.64
N ASP A 465 -28.95 38.08 -50.78
CA ASP A 465 -30.15 38.91 -50.68
C ASP A 465 -30.50 39.63 -51.99
N ARG A 466 -29.47 39.97 -52.77
CA ARG A 466 -29.68 40.70 -54.03
C ARG A 466 -30.41 39.87 -55.08
N ILE A 467 -30.10 38.58 -55.24
CA ILE A 467 -30.84 37.72 -56.20
C ILE A 467 -32.28 37.48 -55.74
N CYS A 468 -32.50 37.36 -54.42
CA CYS A 468 -33.84 37.25 -53.83
C CYS A 468 -34.69 38.48 -54.17
N GLN A 469 -34.14 39.68 -53.98
CA GLN A 469 -34.80 40.94 -54.34
C GLN A 469 -35.01 41.10 -55.85
N MET A 470 -34.02 40.72 -56.66
CA MET A 470 -34.08 40.83 -58.12
C MET A 470 -35.18 39.95 -58.73
N LEU A 471 -35.34 38.73 -58.22
CA LEU A 471 -36.33 37.78 -58.74
C LEU A 471 -37.65 37.76 -57.94
N GLY A 472 -37.68 38.41 -56.78
CA GLY A 472 -38.85 38.50 -55.90
C GLY A 472 -39.17 37.21 -55.15
N TYR A 473 -38.23 36.27 -55.02
CA TYR A 473 -38.38 35.03 -54.25
C TYR A 473 -37.70 35.14 -52.90
N GLU A 474 -38.21 34.42 -51.91
CA GLU A 474 -37.53 34.22 -50.63
C GLU A 474 -36.35 33.24 -50.80
N ARG A 475 -35.35 33.35 -49.92
CA ARG A 475 -34.14 32.50 -49.98
C ARG A 475 -34.48 31.01 -49.95
N ASP A 476 -35.43 30.61 -49.11
CA ASP A 476 -35.89 29.23 -48.97
C ASP A 476 -36.67 28.72 -50.20
N GLU A 477 -37.18 29.62 -51.06
CA GLU A 477 -37.83 29.27 -52.33
C GLU A 477 -36.82 29.12 -53.48
N ILE A 478 -35.58 29.58 -53.28
CA ILE A 478 -34.47 29.46 -54.24
C ILE A 478 -33.57 28.28 -53.86
N VAL A 479 -33.12 28.25 -52.59
CA VAL A 479 -32.21 27.22 -52.08
C VAL A 479 -32.94 25.89 -51.96
N GLY A 480 -32.34 24.81 -52.46
CA GLY A 480 -32.94 23.48 -52.55
C GLY A 480 -33.71 23.23 -53.85
N HIS A 481 -33.87 24.24 -54.70
CA HIS A 481 -34.52 24.11 -55.99
C HIS A 481 -33.52 24.00 -57.15
N GLU A 482 -33.95 23.32 -58.22
CA GLU A 482 -33.15 23.08 -59.41
C GLU A 482 -32.99 24.37 -60.24
N SER A 483 -31.86 24.51 -60.92
CA SER A 483 -31.52 25.71 -61.72
C SER A 483 -32.56 26.09 -62.78
N PHE A 484 -33.24 25.11 -63.39
CA PHE A 484 -34.29 25.35 -64.39
C PHE A 484 -35.54 26.03 -63.80
N SER A 485 -35.77 25.89 -62.49
CA SER A 485 -36.98 26.40 -61.85
C SER A 485 -37.09 27.92 -61.92
N LEU A 486 -35.97 28.65 -61.95
CA LEU A 486 -35.98 30.13 -61.94
C LEU A 486 -35.85 30.76 -63.32
N VAL A 487 -35.58 29.97 -64.36
CA VAL A 487 -35.37 30.47 -65.73
C VAL A 487 -36.68 30.43 -66.53
N CYS A 488 -36.90 31.42 -67.40
CA CYS A 488 -38.02 31.44 -68.33
C CYS A 488 -37.97 30.25 -69.30
N GLU A 489 -39.11 29.67 -69.65
CA GLU A 489 -39.20 28.48 -70.50
C GLU A 489 -38.53 28.67 -71.88
N THR A 490 -38.52 29.89 -72.41
CA THR A 490 -37.87 30.22 -73.68
C THR A 490 -36.35 29.99 -73.68
N ASP A 491 -35.74 30.02 -72.49
CA ASP A 491 -34.28 30.00 -72.32
C ASP A 491 -33.79 28.71 -71.63
N HIS A 492 -34.67 27.71 -71.45
CA HIS A 492 -34.30 26.41 -70.86
C HIS A 492 -33.25 25.67 -71.69
N ASP A 493 -33.38 25.67 -73.02
CA ASP A 493 -32.41 25.03 -73.92
C ASP A 493 -31.01 25.66 -73.78
N LEU A 494 -30.97 27.00 -73.67
CA LEU A 494 -29.74 27.74 -73.45
C LEU A 494 -29.12 27.37 -72.09
N LEU A 495 -29.92 27.33 -71.02
CA LEU A 495 -29.43 26.94 -69.70
C LEU A 495 -28.84 25.53 -69.69
N GLN A 496 -29.51 24.57 -70.37
CA GLN A 496 -29.04 23.20 -70.46
C GLN A 496 -27.68 23.09 -71.17
N GLU A 497 -27.50 23.81 -72.29
CA GLU A 497 -26.21 23.85 -72.98
C GLU A 497 -25.11 24.41 -72.06
N GLN A 498 -25.42 25.47 -71.32
CA GLN A 498 -24.46 26.13 -70.45
C GLN A 498 -24.12 25.28 -69.21
N ILE A 499 -25.08 24.53 -68.66
CA ILE A 499 -24.82 23.53 -67.62
C ILE A 499 -23.84 22.46 -68.14
N ALA A 500 -24.06 21.93 -69.34
CA ALA A 500 -23.17 20.92 -69.93
C ALA A 500 -21.73 21.43 -70.14
N ARG A 501 -21.56 22.72 -70.46
CA ARG A 501 -20.23 23.38 -70.52
C ARG A 501 -19.58 23.47 -69.15
N ARG A 502 -20.33 23.84 -68.11
CA ARG A 502 -19.83 23.91 -66.72
C ARG A 502 -19.39 22.55 -66.19
N THR A 503 -20.12 21.48 -66.51
CA THR A 503 -19.72 20.12 -66.12
C THR A 503 -18.38 19.71 -66.73
N LYS A 504 -17.98 20.31 -67.86
CA LYS A 504 -16.66 20.13 -68.48
C LYS A 504 -15.58 21.06 -67.93
N GLY A 505 -15.91 21.91 -66.95
CA GLY A 505 -14.99 22.87 -66.34
C GLY A 505 -14.91 24.22 -67.07
N GLU A 506 -15.79 24.48 -68.04
CA GLU A 506 -15.79 25.74 -68.79
C GLU A 506 -16.63 26.82 -68.08
N ARG A 507 -16.06 28.01 -67.90
CA ARG A 507 -16.80 29.20 -67.46
C ARG A 507 -17.45 29.90 -68.65
N SER A 508 -18.61 30.50 -68.45
CA SER A 508 -19.32 31.22 -69.50
C SER A 508 -20.12 32.40 -68.96
N THR A 509 -20.29 33.41 -69.81
CA THR A 509 -21.13 34.59 -69.59
C THR A 509 -22.08 34.73 -70.76
N TYR A 510 -23.37 34.83 -70.49
CA TYR A 510 -24.41 34.88 -71.52
C TYR A 510 -25.65 35.61 -71.01
N GLU A 511 -26.46 36.13 -71.93
CA GLU A 511 -27.75 36.73 -71.58
C GLU A 511 -28.80 35.63 -71.37
N ILE A 512 -29.59 35.75 -70.31
CA ILE A 512 -30.68 34.83 -69.99
C ILE A 512 -31.79 35.55 -69.23
N ALA A 513 -33.04 35.18 -69.54
CA ALA A 513 -34.22 35.70 -68.85
C ALA A 513 -34.59 34.79 -67.67
N PHE A 514 -34.50 35.35 -66.46
CA PHE A 514 -35.07 34.72 -65.27
C PHE A 514 -36.55 35.08 -65.11
N ARG A 515 -37.31 34.19 -64.51
CA ARG A 515 -38.73 34.39 -64.22
C ARG A 515 -38.88 34.99 -62.83
N HIS A 516 -39.28 36.25 -62.74
CA HIS A 516 -39.66 36.85 -61.46
C HIS A 516 -40.91 36.16 -60.89
N LYS A 517 -41.09 36.19 -59.56
CA LYS A 517 -42.26 35.61 -58.86
C LYS A 517 -43.61 36.10 -59.38
N ALA A 518 -43.68 37.36 -59.85
CA ALA A 518 -44.86 37.96 -60.46
C ALA A 518 -45.15 37.52 -61.92
N GLY A 519 -44.28 36.69 -62.51
CA GLY A 519 -44.48 36.09 -63.85
C GLY A 519 -43.86 36.84 -65.03
N HIS A 520 -43.39 38.08 -64.86
CA HIS A 520 -42.66 38.81 -65.91
C HIS A 520 -41.17 38.40 -65.97
N PRO A 521 -40.53 38.48 -67.15
CA PRO A 521 -39.11 38.18 -67.32
C PRO A 521 -38.21 39.29 -66.76
N VAL A 522 -37.13 38.90 -66.10
CA VAL A 522 -35.99 39.77 -65.71
C VAL A 522 -34.84 39.40 -66.63
N TYR A 523 -34.39 40.36 -67.43
CA TYR A 523 -33.30 40.12 -68.37
C TYR A 523 -31.96 40.27 -67.66
N THR A 524 -31.14 39.24 -67.73
CA THR A 524 -29.87 39.21 -66.98
C THR A 524 -28.70 38.82 -67.84
N ILE A 525 -27.51 39.22 -67.41
CA ILE A 525 -26.26 38.59 -67.81
C ILE A 525 -25.89 37.59 -66.72
N PHE A 526 -25.83 36.31 -67.05
CA PHE A 526 -25.44 35.25 -66.13
C PHE A 526 -24.00 34.81 -66.41
N SER A 527 -23.10 35.16 -65.49
CA SER A 527 -21.70 34.74 -65.50
C SER A 527 -21.52 33.57 -64.53
N ALA A 528 -21.31 32.37 -65.06
CA ALA A 528 -21.20 31.17 -64.24
C ALA A 528 -19.85 30.50 -64.36
N THR A 529 -19.33 30.06 -63.21
CA THR A 529 -18.01 29.45 -63.06
C THR A 529 -18.14 28.12 -62.32
N PRO A 530 -17.57 27.02 -62.86
CA PRO A 530 -17.58 25.73 -62.20
C PRO A 530 -16.62 25.69 -61.00
N MET A 531 -17.04 25.00 -59.94
CA MET A 531 -16.24 24.66 -58.78
C MET A 531 -15.72 23.23 -58.95
N LEU A 532 -14.40 23.07 -58.94
CA LEU A 532 -13.75 21.78 -59.16
C LEU A 532 -13.10 21.27 -57.86
N SER A 533 -13.12 19.96 -57.64
CA SER A 533 -12.32 19.32 -56.60
C SER A 533 -10.82 19.41 -56.91
N PRO A 534 -9.92 19.15 -55.94
CA PRO A 534 -8.47 19.05 -56.20
C PRO A 534 -8.11 18.01 -57.28
N GLU A 535 -8.95 16.99 -57.46
CA GLU A 535 -8.83 15.93 -58.47
C GLU A 535 -9.45 16.32 -59.83
N GLY A 536 -9.97 17.54 -59.97
CA GLY A 536 -10.53 18.09 -61.21
C GLY A 536 -11.98 17.70 -61.48
N GLN A 537 -12.70 17.12 -60.52
CA GLN A 537 -14.11 16.75 -60.67
C GLN A 537 -15.05 17.92 -60.41
N HIS A 538 -16.13 18.06 -61.19
CA HIS A 538 -17.13 19.11 -61.00
C HIS A 538 -17.94 18.90 -59.71
N GLN A 539 -17.79 19.79 -58.74
CA GLN A 539 -18.51 19.77 -57.46
C GLN A 539 -19.75 20.68 -57.44
N GLY A 540 -19.89 21.53 -58.45
CA GLY A 540 -20.98 22.50 -58.54
C GLY A 540 -20.54 23.72 -59.35
N SER A 541 -21.33 24.78 -59.30
CA SER A 541 -20.98 26.05 -59.94
C SER A 541 -21.52 27.22 -59.15
N PHE A 542 -20.83 28.35 -59.17
CA PHE A 542 -21.39 29.61 -58.71
C PHE A 542 -21.62 30.53 -59.91
N GLY A 543 -22.55 31.46 -59.78
CA GLY A 543 -22.71 32.47 -60.80
C GLY A 543 -23.19 33.81 -60.28
N VAL A 544 -22.79 34.82 -61.02
CA VAL A 544 -23.10 36.23 -60.82
C VAL A 544 -24.14 36.62 -61.87
N ILE A 545 -25.24 37.19 -61.41
CA ILE A 545 -26.41 37.55 -62.20
C ILE A 545 -26.53 39.06 -62.16
N THR A 546 -26.28 39.72 -63.29
CA THR A 546 -26.43 41.17 -63.42
C THR A 546 -27.74 41.46 -64.11
N ASP A 547 -28.61 42.26 -63.49
CA ASP A 547 -29.86 42.72 -64.11
C ASP A 547 -29.57 43.78 -65.18
N ILE A 548 -30.03 43.53 -66.41
CA ILE A 548 -29.90 44.43 -67.56
C ILE A 548 -31.25 44.89 -68.09
N THR A 549 -32.32 44.71 -67.31
CA THR A 549 -33.70 45.02 -67.72
C THR A 549 -33.85 46.50 -68.05
N GLU A 550 -33.36 47.42 -67.20
CA GLU A 550 -33.40 48.87 -67.48
C GLU A 550 -32.65 49.23 -68.76
N ARG A 551 -31.48 48.61 -68.97
CA ARG A 551 -30.68 48.82 -70.17
C ARG A 551 -31.43 48.38 -71.43
N LYS A 552 -32.03 47.19 -71.43
CA LYS A 552 -32.84 46.69 -72.57
C LYS A 552 -34.03 47.59 -72.84
N GLN A 553 -34.69 48.11 -71.80
CA GLN A 553 -35.79 49.05 -71.95
C GLN A 553 -35.34 50.39 -72.55
N ALA A 554 -34.19 50.92 -72.12
CA ALA A 554 -33.63 52.16 -72.66
C ALA A 554 -33.17 52.02 -74.12
N GLU A 555 -32.51 50.92 -74.48
CA GLU A 555 -32.11 50.62 -75.86
C GLU A 555 -33.33 50.55 -76.79
N GLU A 556 -34.42 49.89 -76.37
CA GLU A 556 -35.65 49.81 -77.16
C GLU A 556 -36.35 51.17 -77.29
N GLN A 557 -36.39 51.97 -76.21
CA GLN A 557 -36.93 53.34 -76.28
C GLN A 557 -36.13 54.24 -77.21
N LEU A 558 -34.79 54.14 -77.19
CA LEU A 558 -33.94 54.89 -78.10
C LEU A 558 -34.18 54.46 -79.55
N ARG A 559 -34.28 53.15 -79.82
CA ARG A 559 -34.59 52.61 -81.15
C ARG A 559 -35.91 53.15 -81.68
N ILE A 560 -36.97 53.10 -80.87
CA ILE A 560 -38.29 53.65 -81.21
C ILE A 560 -38.20 55.17 -81.48
N SER A 561 -37.45 55.91 -80.67
CA SER A 561 -37.25 57.36 -80.86
C SER A 561 -36.46 57.71 -82.12
N GLU A 562 -35.38 56.97 -82.43
CA GLU A 562 -34.57 57.19 -83.63
C GLU A 562 -35.35 56.90 -84.92
N GLU A 563 -36.11 55.80 -84.94
CA GLU A 563 -37.01 55.46 -86.05
C GLU A 563 -38.07 56.55 -86.24
N GLY A 564 -38.65 57.05 -85.15
CA GLY A 564 -39.59 58.17 -85.16
C GLY A 564 -39.01 59.46 -85.76
N LEU A 565 -37.81 59.88 -85.33
CA LEU A 565 -37.15 61.09 -85.83
C LEU A 565 -36.78 60.99 -87.32
N ARG A 566 -36.31 59.82 -87.77
CA ARG A 566 -35.99 59.58 -89.19
C ARG A 566 -37.24 59.74 -90.07
N MET A 567 -38.37 59.19 -89.64
CA MET A 567 -39.65 59.31 -90.35
C MET A 567 -40.15 60.77 -90.42
N LEU A 568 -39.94 61.57 -89.37
CA LEU A 568 -40.31 62.99 -89.37
C LEU A 568 -39.52 63.78 -90.41
N ILE A 569 -38.18 63.68 -90.42
CA ILE A 569 -37.32 64.46 -91.33
C ILE A 569 -37.58 64.10 -92.79
N GLN A 570 -37.84 62.82 -93.09
CA GLN A 570 -38.15 62.36 -94.45
C GLN A 570 -39.46 62.92 -95.00
N ASN A 571 -40.43 63.25 -94.14
CA ASN A 571 -41.75 63.77 -94.54
C ASN A 571 -41.90 65.30 -94.43
N LEU A 572 -40.86 66.03 -94.00
CA LEU A 572 -40.89 67.49 -93.98
C LEU A 572 -40.97 68.06 -95.41
N GLN A 573 -41.90 69.01 -95.64
CA GLN A 573 -42.03 69.73 -96.92
C GLN A 573 -40.97 70.85 -97.10
N ILE A 574 -40.14 71.09 -96.09
CA ILE A 574 -39.00 71.99 -96.17
C ILE A 574 -37.79 71.16 -96.60
N GLY A 575 -37.00 71.67 -97.56
CA GLY A 575 -35.76 71.03 -97.93
C GLY A 575 -34.75 71.12 -96.80
N VAL A 576 -34.27 69.96 -96.33
CA VAL A 576 -33.25 69.85 -95.28
C VAL A 576 -32.00 69.23 -95.87
N LEU A 577 -30.88 69.92 -95.70
CA LEU A 577 -29.54 69.48 -96.07
C LEU A 577 -28.66 69.52 -94.82
N ILE A 578 -27.89 68.47 -94.57
CA ILE A 578 -26.81 68.51 -93.56
C ILE A 578 -25.50 68.47 -94.31
N GLN A 579 -24.64 69.45 -94.06
CA GLN A 579 -23.32 69.53 -94.69
C GLN A 579 -22.21 69.36 -93.64
N GLY A 580 -21.09 68.77 -94.03
CA GLY A 580 -19.91 68.62 -93.18
C GLY A 580 -19.06 69.89 -93.14
N SER A 581 -17.92 69.79 -92.48
CA SER A 581 -17.03 70.94 -92.20
C SER A 581 -16.33 71.48 -93.45
N GLN A 582 -16.32 70.73 -94.56
CA GLN A 582 -15.80 71.14 -95.86
C GLN A 582 -16.92 71.49 -96.85
N THR A 583 -18.15 71.71 -96.35
CA THR A 583 -19.38 72.01 -97.12
C THR A 583 -19.93 70.85 -97.94
N GLU A 584 -19.42 69.63 -97.75
CA GLU A 584 -19.89 68.41 -98.39
C GLU A 584 -21.28 68.02 -97.88
N ILE A 585 -22.22 67.72 -98.77
CA ILE A 585 -23.58 67.33 -98.40
C ILE A 585 -23.56 65.89 -97.88
N LEU A 586 -23.82 65.73 -96.59
CA LEU A 586 -23.88 64.44 -95.88
C LEU A 586 -25.28 63.85 -95.86
N PHE A 587 -26.31 64.71 -95.93
CA PHE A 587 -27.72 64.30 -95.90
C PHE A 587 -28.57 65.28 -96.71
N CYS A 588 -29.57 64.75 -97.41
CA CYS A 588 -30.67 65.50 -97.99
C CYS A 588 -31.99 64.76 -97.73
N ASN A 589 -33.06 65.47 -97.40
CA ASN A 589 -34.40 64.90 -97.38
C ASN A 589 -35.07 64.99 -98.77
N PRO A 590 -36.20 64.29 -99.00
CA PRO A 590 -36.91 64.33 -100.29
C PRO A 590 -37.32 65.73 -100.76
N ALA A 591 -37.74 66.61 -99.85
CA ALA A 591 -38.09 67.98 -100.21
C ALA A 591 -36.88 68.78 -100.74
N ALA A 592 -35.67 68.56 -100.22
CA ALA A 592 -34.47 69.22 -100.73
C ALA A 592 -34.12 68.75 -102.15
N MET A 593 -34.27 67.45 -102.43
CA MET A 593 -34.11 66.88 -103.78
C MET A 593 -35.08 67.53 -104.77
N GLN A 594 -36.34 67.67 -104.37
CA GLN A 594 -37.37 68.29 -105.20
C GLN A 594 -37.13 69.79 -105.42
N LEU A 595 -36.81 70.54 -104.37
CA LEU A 595 -36.57 71.98 -104.44
C LEU A 595 -35.30 72.35 -105.22
N LEU A 596 -34.29 71.49 -105.24
CA LEU A 596 -33.08 71.70 -106.05
C LEU A 596 -33.16 71.03 -107.42
N GLY A 597 -34.17 70.19 -107.64
CA GLY A 597 -34.35 69.46 -108.89
C GLY A 597 -33.24 68.44 -109.18
N LEU A 598 -32.72 67.78 -108.15
CA LEU A 598 -31.60 66.84 -108.21
C LEU A 598 -31.92 65.57 -107.42
N ASP A 599 -31.36 64.44 -107.85
CA ASP A 599 -31.48 63.20 -107.09
C ASP A 599 -30.47 63.11 -105.93
N LYS A 600 -30.63 62.08 -105.09
CA LYS A 600 -29.78 61.87 -103.91
C LYS A 600 -28.31 61.63 -104.28
N GLU A 601 -28.05 60.94 -105.38
CA GLU A 601 -26.70 60.54 -105.81
C GLU A 601 -25.92 61.74 -106.38
N GLN A 602 -26.64 62.68 -107.00
CA GLN A 602 -26.12 63.95 -107.49
C GLN A 602 -25.82 64.94 -106.35
N LEU A 603 -26.54 64.85 -105.23
CA LEU A 603 -26.36 65.74 -104.07
C LEU A 603 -25.33 65.24 -103.07
N LEU A 604 -25.36 63.96 -102.67
CA LEU A 604 -24.50 63.46 -101.60
C LEU A 604 -23.01 63.50 -101.96
N GLY A 605 -22.19 63.97 -101.03
CA GLY A 605 -20.73 64.10 -101.18
C GLY A 605 -20.28 65.30 -102.01
N LYS A 606 -21.19 65.99 -102.70
CA LYS A 606 -20.88 67.25 -103.39
C LYS A 606 -20.76 68.40 -102.40
N THR A 607 -19.86 69.34 -102.68
CA THR A 607 -19.62 70.50 -101.81
C THR A 607 -20.43 71.69 -102.28
N SER A 608 -20.84 72.60 -101.40
CA SER A 608 -21.53 73.85 -101.80
C SER A 608 -20.71 74.73 -102.76
N LEU A 609 -19.43 74.43 -102.94
CA LEU A 609 -18.50 75.13 -103.81
C LEU A 609 -18.36 74.48 -105.21
N ASP A 610 -19.01 73.35 -105.50
CA ASP A 610 -18.92 72.65 -106.80
C ASP A 610 -19.32 73.58 -107.97
N ASP A 611 -18.57 73.52 -109.07
CA ASP A 611 -18.78 74.35 -110.28
C ASP A 611 -20.03 73.97 -111.08
N SER A 612 -20.58 72.78 -110.83
CA SER A 612 -21.87 72.37 -111.39
C SER A 612 -23.06 73.12 -110.80
N TRP A 613 -22.90 73.77 -109.64
CA TRP A 613 -23.96 74.57 -109.04
C TRP A 613 -24.12 75.91 -109.73
N GLN A 614 -25.30 76.13 -110.30
CA GLN A 614 -25.68 77.43 -110.86
C GLN A 614 -26.54 78.19 -109.85
N VAL A 615 -25.89 79.07 -109.11
CA VAL A 615 -26.50 79.90 -108.06
C VAL A 615 -26.19 81.36 -108.31
N VAL A 616 -27.22 82.21 -108.32
CA VAL A 616 -27.10 83.66 -108.51
C VAL A 616 -27.87 84.41 -107.42
N SER A 617 -27.60 85.71 -107.29
CA SER A 617 -28.38 86.60 -106.42
C SER A 617 -29.85 86.65 -106.85
N ALA A 618 -30.74 87.08 -105.95
CA ALA A 618 -32.16 87.24 -106.28
C ALA A 618 -32.42 88.19 -107.48
N ASP A 619 -31.52 89.15 -107.72
CA ASP A 619 -31.56 90.11 -108.83
C ASP A 619 -30.86 89.63 -110.13
N GLY A 620 -30.35 88.39 -110.15
CA GLY A 620 -29.67 87.79 -111.30
C GLY A 620 -28.18 88.11 -111.41
N SER A 621 -27.59 88.87 -110.46
CA SER A 621 -26.15 89.14 -110.43
C SER A 621 -25.33 87.90 -109.97
N PRO A 622 -24.05 87.78 -110.37
CA PRO A 622 -23.18 86.70 -109.90
C PRO A 622 -23.06 86.68 -108.38
N PHE A 623 -23.33 85.54 -107.75
CA PHE A 623 -23.24 85.38 -106.30
C PHE A 623 -21.89 84.72 -105.91
N PRO A 624 -21.04 85.35 -105.08
CA PRO A 624 -19.77 84.75 -104.68
C PRO A 624 -19.99 83.43 -103.92
N LYS A 625 -19.28 82.37 -104.31
CA LYS A 625 -19.45 81.04 -103.71
C LYS A 625 -19.11 81.03 -102.21
N GLU A 626 -18.14 81.82 -101.79
CA GLU A 626 -17.75 81.99 -100.39
C GLU A 626 -18.79 82.74 -99.57
N ALA A 627 -19.65 83.51 -100.23
CA ALA A 627 -20.77 84.22 -99.61
C ALA A 627 -22.01 83.35 -99.43
N LEU A 628 -22.03 82.13 -100.00
CA LEU A 628 -23.15 81.20 -99.87
C LEU A 628 -23.40 80.90 -98.38
N PRO A 629 -24.66 80.64 -97.99
CA PRO A 629 -25.03 80.52 -96.57
C PRO A 629 -24.19 79.52 -95.79
N VAL A 630 -23.91 78.33 -96.33
CA VAL A 630 -23.13 77.31 -95.63
C VAL A 630 -21.64 77.65 -95.55
N PRO A 631 -20.91 77.95 -96.65
CA PRO A 631 -19.52 78.42 -96.57
C PRO A 631 -19.35 79.63 -95.63
N ARG A 632 -20.28 80.57 -95.67
CA ARG A 632 -20.27 81.76 -94.81
C ARG A 632 -20.52 81.41 -93.35
N ALA A 633 -21.45 80.51 -93.05
CA ALA A 633 -21.70 80.02 -91.69
C ALA A 633 -20.46 79.29 -91.13
N ILE A 634 -19.74 78.55 -91.96
CA ILE A 634 -18.48 77.89 -91.58
C ILE A 634 -17.39 78.91 -91.28
N ALA A 635 -17.19 79.87 -92.17
CA ALA A 635 -16.15 80.90 -92.02
C ALA A 635 -16.38 81.81 -90.81
N THR A 636 -17.62 82.22 -90.58
CA THR A 636 -17.99 83.14 -89.49
C THR A 636 -18.27 82.44 -88.17
N ARG A 637 -18.48 81.11 -88.18
CA ARG A 637 -18.98 80.34 -87.05
C ARG A 637 -20.29 80.88 -86.46
N GLN A 638 -21.10 81.56 -87.28
CA GLN A 638 -22.40 82.11 -86.87
C GLN A 638 -23.52 81.63 -87.81
N PRO A 639 -24.76 81.51 -87.30
CA PRO A 639 -25.92 81.20 -88.12
C PRO A 639 -26.11 82.25 -89.22
N VAL A 640 -26.29 81.79 -90.44
CA VAL A 640 -26.63 82.62 -91.60
C VAL A 640 -28.09 82.37 -91.95
N ARG A 641 -28.93 83.39 -91.83
CA ARG A 641 -30.38 83.27 -92.03
C ARG A 641 -30.89 84.24 -93.07
N ASN A 642 -32.04 83.88 -93.64
CA ASN A 642 -32.82 84.66 -94.58
C ASN A 642 -32.05 85.10 -95.84
N VAL A 643 -31.16 84.24 -96.35
CA VAL A 643 -30.45 84.54 -97.58
C VAL A 643 -31.26 83.98 -98.74
N VAL A 644 -31.75 84.88 -99.60
CA VAL A 644 -32.45 84.49 -100.82
C VAL A 644 -31.43 84.34 -101.94
N VAL A 645 -31.39 83.15 -102.53
CA VAL A 645 -30.59 82.84 -103.71
C VAL A 645 -31.48 82.27 -104.80
N SER A 646 -31.18 82.59 -106.05
CA SER A 646 -31.82 81.94 -107.19
C SER A 646 -30.96 80.76 -107.62
N VAL A 647 -31.55 79.56 -107.63
CA VAL A 647 -30.87 78.31 -108.00
C VAL A 647 -31.52 77.75 -109.25
N TYR A 648 -30.71 77.36 -110.22
CA TYR A 648 -31.21 76.65 -111.41
C TYR A 648 -31.44 75.18 -111.09
N ARG A 649 -32.60 74.65 -111.48
CA ARG A 649 -33.01 73.25 -111.27
C ARG A 649 -32.86 72.47 -112.56
N PRO A 650 -31.89 71.55 -112.68
CA PRO A 650 -31.64 70.84 -113.94
C PRO A 650 -32.83 69.96 -114.38
N SER A 651 -33.55 69.34 -113.46
CA SER A 651 -34.70 68.47 -113.80
C SER A 651 -35.96 69.24 -114.24
N HIS A 652 -36.08 70.52 -113.89
CA HIS A 652 -37.24 71.36 -114.22
C HIS A 652 -36.91 72.39 -115.31
N ASP A 653 -35.63 72.55 -115.64
CA ASP A 653 -35.10 73.53 -116.60
C ASP A 653 -35.55 74.98 -116.30
N ASP A 654 -35.56 75.34 -115.02
CA ASP A 654 -36.00 76.64 -114.54
C ASP A 654 -35.15 77.18 -113.37
N TRP A 655 -35.39 78.45 -113.01
CA TRP A 655 -34.77 79.09 -111.86
C TRP A 655 -35.80 79.24 -110.74
N VAL A 656 -35.44 78.78 -109.54
CA VAL A 656 -36.26 78.94 -108.34
C VAL A 656 -35.55 79.85 -107.33
N GLN A 657 -36.31 80.73 -106.68
CA GLN A 657 -35.79 81.51 -105.57
C GLN A 657 -35.95 80.73 -104.28
N LEU A 658 -34.84 80.39 -103.63
CA LEU A 658 -34.82 79.65 -102.39
C LEU A 658 -34.37 80.57 -101.25
N LEU A 659 -35.15 80.58 -100.18
CA LEU A 659 -34.74 81.10 -98.89
C LEU A 659 -33.90 80.03 -98.21
N VAL A 660 -32.63 80.34 -98.00
CA VAL A 660 -31.64 79.43 -97.44
C VAL A 660 -31.22 79.92 -96.07
N ASN A 661 -31.34 79.04 -95.07
CA ASN A 661 -30.76 79.24 -93.75
C ASN A 661 -29.71 78.18 -93.49
N ALA A 662 -28.56 78.56 -92.96
CA ALA A 662 -27.47 77.68 -92.58
C ALA A 662 -27.09 77.92 -91.11
N ASP A 663 -27.26 76.89 -90.29
CA ASP A 663 -27.01 76.94 -88.85
C ASP A 663 -25.86 75.97 -88.50
N PRO A 664 -24.66 76.47 -88.17
CA PRO A 664 -23.51 75.62 -87.88
C PRO A 664 -23.62 75.02 -86.47
N ARG A 665 -23.46 73.69 -86.35
CA ARG A 665 -23.28 73.01 -85.07
C ARG A 665 -21.79 72.96 -84.74
N ILE A 666 -21.45 73.70 -83.70
CA ILE A 666 -20.08 73.84 -83.20
C ILE A 666 -19.94 72.92 -81.99
N GLU A 667 -18.88 72.11 -81.96
CA GLU A 667 -18.55 71.27 -80.79
C GLU A 667 -17.90 72.10 -79.68
N THR A 668 -17.73 71.50 -78.50
CA THR A 668 -17.14 72.18 -77.33
C THR A 668 -15.69 72.63 -77.57
N ASP A 669 -14.99 72.02 -78.52
CA ASP A 669 -13.62 72.39 -78.92
C ASP A 669 -13.57 73.52 -79.97
N GLY A 670 -14.72 74.04 -80.40
CA GLY A 670 -14.83 75.11 -81.40
C GLY A 670 -14.74 74.64 -82.85
N SER A 671 -14.61 73.33 -83.10
CA SER A 671 -14.72 72.75 -84.44
C SER A 671 -16.17 72.70 -84.92
N ILE A 672 -16.39 72.78 -86.24
CA ILE A 672 -17.73 72.64 -86.80
C ILE A 672 -17.95 71.16 -87.09
N ARG A 673 -18.93 70.56 -86.41
CA ARG A 673 -19.34 69.19 -86.65
C ARG A 673 -20.06 69.07 -87.99
N GLN A 674 -21.11 69.86 -88.14
CA GLN A 674 -22.02 69.87 -89.29
C GLN A 674 -22.74 71.22 -89.40
N VAL A 675 -23.22 71.57 -90.59
CA VAL A 675 -24.08 72.74 -90.82
C VAL A 675 -25.46 72.27 -91.27
N PHE A 676 -26.49 72.67 -90.53
CA PHE A 676 -27.88 72.39 -90.85
C PHE A 676 -28.37 73.47 -91.80
N CYS A 677 -28.63 73.08 -93.05
CA CYS A 677 -29.13 73.94 -94.08
C CYS A 677 -30.62 73.63 -94.33
N THR A 678 -31.45 74.66 -94.30
CA THR A 678 -32.86 74.56 -94.70
C THR A 678 -33.10 75.43 -95.91
N ILE A 679 -33.83 74.89 -96.88
CA ILE A 679 -34.20 75.56 -98.12
C ILE A 679 -35.72 75.51 -98.27
N THR A 680 -36.31 76.66 -98.56
CA THR A 680 -37.74 76.81 -98.83
C THR A 680 -37.93 77.71 -100.04
N ASP A 681 -38.88 77.38 -100.89
CA ASP A 681 -39.23 78.23 -102.04
C ASP A 681 -39.85 79.56 -101.56
N VAL A 682 -39.31 80.67 -102.04
CA VAL A 682 -39.76 82.04 -101.69
C VAL A 682 -41.10 82.36 -102.34
N ASN A 683 -41.35 81.84 -103.53
CA ASN A 683 -42.57 82.13 -104.31
C ASN A 683 -43.77 81.31 -103.82
N HIS A 684 -43.53 80.27 -103.02
CA HIS A 684 -44.58 79.45 -102.45
C HIS A 684 -45.26 80.08 -101.22
N LYS A 685 -44.82 81.28 -100.79
CA LYS A 685 -45.41 82.03 -99.66
C LYS A 685 -46.56 82.97 -100.02
N GLU A 686 -46.95 83.10 -101.30
CA GLU A 686 -48.11 83.91 -101.71
C GLU A 686 -49.35 83.08 -102.10
N THR A 687 -49.36 81.76 -101.87
CA THR A 687 -50.50 80.88 -102.21
C THR A 687 -51.05 80.02 -101.07
N GLU A 688 -50.73 80.34 -99.81
CA GLU A 688 -51.44 79.80 -98.64
C GLU A 688 -51.74 80.91 -97.63
N SER A 689 -52.86 81.59 -97.85
CA SER A 689 -53.62 82.36 -96.85
C SER A 689 -54.87 81.58 -96.44
#